data_AF-A0A812QU81-F1
#
_entry.id   AF-A0A812QU81-F1
#
_cell.length_a   1.000
_cell.length_b   1.000
_cell.length_c   1.000
_cell.angle_alpha   90.00
_cell.angle_beta   90.00
_cell.angle_gamma   90.00
#
_symmetry.space_group_name_H-M   'P 1'
#
loop_
_entity.id
_entity.type
_entity.pdbx_description
1 polymer ?
#
loop_
_entity_poly.entity_id
_entity_poly.type
_entity_poly.pdbx_seq_one_letter_code
_entity_poly.pdbx_strand_id
1 'polypeptide(L)'
;MEYEDVRFLDPATGAVKPTKFPFIYPDTLACSIWHLGEEYFRYFFLGNQDAGAFWQHVAGTSWAKPALEALPAGIDRGKLIPVSFYGDDVHTYKATECGVISILAWTTDYLTAMHPSFHRYFLIAGFSEYLQCVHTWPDIMERLVERFTRLVSDANWPWCAKGYKFHMSSCTGDLKWIKERFQVFDYNANDFCAYCSARKIDPDCPSNTLSDFRETAAHRRHRFGHDDFLATTPAAESILPDTRSFPYLASDMSGFSTTLSMGSSMLVYLCERGFFGPMTGDYEKALAAGLSAAYKSFMAWNKQHGQSVLHPRFTPARLCRKGRTQFPCLNAKGAASKRISFWLAAVGTEFASRPGATLLDKTCATCMVSYVEFLRTLDAADLLLDARTAKKAYDLGTLHLNTYSSLRQLSSRTFGYKAVNRSCWALLPKHHYFLHMCTDTIMRDGLNPRFQTLFAGESFIGEVGRIARAPLSIDDPIAYHFAEGALVMLWLGTLWNVAKRDHALISTMFYHETFTRPQRLQCFIALLTGLLAVNAAVHSHPGTIQEAKEFIITGLLSGLLVFPVFCGLVMMFNLRPAQVKKRLIKRAYSTKEIDKLNEQRQRLANQSSAAKGLQVYMRLGVGWAGGGAVGSVGGGGRGRALMLRG
;
A
#
# COMPACT_ATOMS: atom_id res chain seq x y z
N MET A 1 -8.97 18.23 15.05
CA MET A 1 -8.12 17.15 15.59
C MET A 1 -8.23 17.23 17.09
N GLU A 2 -8.54 16.12 17.73
CA GLU A 2 -8.73 16.00 19.18
C GLU A 2 -7.59 15.14 19.74
N TYR A 3 -7.26 15.29 21.02
CA TYR A 3 -6.16 14.57 21.67
C TYR A 3 -6.67 13.83 22.90
N GLU A 4 -6.52 12.51 22.91
CA GLU A 4 -6.90 11.68 24.06
C GLU A 4 -5.67 11.04 24.70
N ASP A 5 -5.81 10.61 25.94
CA ASP A 5 -4.77 9.80 26.60
C ASP A 5 -4.85 8.36 26.10
N VAL A 6 -3.80 7.93 25.39
CA VAL A 6 -3.61 6.54 24.96
C VAL A 6 -2.29 6.03 25.51
N ARG A 7 -2.29 4.83 26.09
CA ARG A 7 -1.08 4.25 26.66
C ARG A 7 -0.18 3.65 25.57
N PHE A 8 1.08 4.05 25.58
CA PHE A 8 2.14 3.52 24.71
C PHE A 8 3.35 3.07 25.54
N LEU A 9 4.17 2.20 24.97
CA LEU A 9 5.48 1.84 25.46
C LEU A 9 6.47 2.97 25.14
N ASP A 10 7.10 3.52 26.18
CA ASP A 10 8.22 4.44 26.04
C ASP A 10 9.50 3.65 25.72
N PRO A 11 10.11 3.79 24.53
CA PRO A 11 11.25 2.99 24.12
C PRO A 11 12.53 3.35 24.89
N ALA A 12 12.61 4.53 25.52
CA ALA A 12 13.77 4.96 26.28
C ALA A 12 13.78 4.37 27.70
N THR A 13 12.59 4.22 28.30
CA THR A 13 12.45 3.74 29.68
C THR A 13 11.89 2.33 29.80
N GLY A 14 11.29 1.80 28.73
CA GLY A 14 10.54 0.55 28.73
C GLY A 14 9.22 0.60 29.51
N ALA A 15 8.85 1.77 30.04
CA ALA A 15 7.64 1.95 30.83
C ALA A 15 6.42 2.22 29.93
N VAL A 16 5.24 1.77 30.38
CA VAL A 16 3.97 2.16 29.75
C VAL A 16 3.55 3.51 30.30
N LYS A 17 3.30 4.48 29.41
CA LYS A 17 2.88 5.84 29.79
C LYS A 17 1.70 6.31 28.94
N PRO A 18 0.74 7.06 29.53
CA PRO A 18 -0.27 7.77 28.76
C PRO A 18 0.42 8.84 27.90
N THR A 19 0.05 8.89 26.63
CA THR A 19 0.52 9.88 25.66
C THR A 19 -0.68 10.57 25.04
N LYS A 20 -0.62 11.89 24.88
CA LYS A 20 -1.64 12.65 24.14
C LYS A 20 -1.59 12.25 22.67
N PHE A 21 -2.53 11.40 22.26
CA PHE A 21 -2.58 10.79 20.95
C PHE A 21 -3.67 11.47 20.09
N PRO A 22 -3.32 11.89 18.86
CA PRO A 22 -4.24 12.64 18.01
C PRO A 22 -5.28 11.73 17.34
N PHE A 23 -6.53 12.20 17.32
CA PHE A 23 -7.65 11.61 16.61
C PHE A 23 -8.30 12.62 15.67
N ILE A 24 -8.74 12.13 14.52
CA ILE A 24 -9.68 12.80 13.62
C ILE A 24 -10.97 11.99 13.67
N TYR A 25 -11.86 12.33 14.61
CA TYR A 25 -13.08 11.56 14.78
C TYR A 25 -14.05 11.73 13.60
N PRO A 26 -14.77 10.64 13.22
CA PRO A 26 -15.74 10.66 12.13
C PRO A 26 -16.82 11.74 12.25
N ASP A 27 -17.40 11.90 13.44
CA ASP A 27 -18.44 12.89 13.73
C ASP A 27 -17.92 14.33 13.65
N THR A 28 -16.72 14.61 14.18
CA THR A 28 -16.08 15.93 14.08
C THR A 28 -15.78 16.28 12.62
N LEU A 29 -15.29 15.31 11.83
CA LEU A 29 -15.06 15.51 10.40
C LEU A 29 -16.39 15.75 9.66
N ALA A 30 -17.42 14.95 9.92
CA ALA A 30 -18.74 15.10 9.31
C ALA A 30 -19.38 16.46 9.62
N CYS A 31 -19.30 16.92 10.88
CA CYS A 31 -19.73 18.26 11.28
C CYS A 31 -18.96 19.36 10.54
N SER A 32 -17.64 19.20 10.40
CA SER A 32 -16.80 20.16 9.68
C SER A 32 -17.18 20.26 8.21
N ILE A 33 -17.43 19.12 7.55
CA ILE A 33 -17.90 19.08 6.16
C ILE A 33 -19.31 19.69 6.05
N TRP A 34 -20.20 19.40 7.00
CA TRP A 34 -21.55 19.96 7.02
C TRP A 34 -21.55 21.50 7.07
N HIS A 35 -20.64 22.10 7.84
CA HIS A 35 -20.49 23.56 7.91
C HIS A 35 -20.07 24.20 6.57
N LEU A 36 -19.50 23.44 5.63
CA LEU A 36 -19.20 23.92 4.29
C LEU A 36 -20.46 24.00 3.41
N GLY A 37 -21.50 23.26 3.75
CA GLY A 37 -22.78 23.22 3.04
C GLY A 37 -23.29 21.81 2.76
N GLU A 38 -24.60 21.66 2.60
CA GLU A 38 -25.27 20.38 2.32
C GLU A 38 -24.76 19.74 1.01
N GLU A 39 -24.42 20.55 0.01
CA GLU A 39 -23.89 20.07 -1.27
C GLU A 39 -22.54 19.34 -1.12
N TYR A 40 -21.63 19.89 -0.31
CA TYR A 40 -20.33 19.28 -0.04
C TYR A 40 -20.51 18.02 0.80
N PHE A 41 -21.38 18.07 1.81
CA PHE A 41 -21.69 16.91 2.63
C PHE A 41 -22.23 15.74 1.79
N ARG A 42 -23.21 16.02 0.92
CA ARG A 42 -23.73 15.04 -0.03
C ARG A 42 -22.63 14.52 -0.96
N TYR A 43 -21.80 15.40 -1.50
CA TYR A 43 -20.70 15.00 -2.39
C TYR A 43 -19.70 14.06 -1.69
N PHE A 44 -19.28 14.39 -0.47
CA PHE A 44 -18.31 13.59 0.29
C PHE A 44 -18.87 12.27 0.82
N PHE A 45 -20.18 12.13 1.03
CA PHE A 45 -20.74 10.94 1.67
C PHE A 45 -21.67 10.09 0.79
N LEU A 46 -22.26 10.67 -0.26
CA LEU A 46 -23.14 9.96 -1.20
C LEU A 46 -22.61 10.03 -2.64
N GLY A 47 -21.80 11.04 -2.96
CA GLY A 47 -21.33 11.28 -4.33
C GLY A 47 -22.49 11.45 -5.32
N ASN A 48 -22.37 10.84 -6.50
CA ASN A 48 -23.43 10.78 -7.52
C ASN A 48 -24.20 9.45 -7.48
N GLN A 49 -24.07 8.67 -6.41
CA GLN A 49 -24.80 7.41 -6.30
C GLN A 49 -26.27 7.66 -5.95
N ASP A 50 -27.16 6.83 -6.51
CA ASP A 50 -28.55 6.77 -6.07
C ASP A 50 -28.65 5.87 -4.82
N ALA A 51 -28.43 6.49 -3.66
CA ALA A 51 -28.53 5.81 -2.37
C ALA A 51 -29.91 5.20 -2.14
N GLY A 52 -30.97 5.84 -2.64
CA GLY A 52 -32.34 5.36 -2.51
C GLY A 52 -32.53 4.04 -3.24
N ALA A 53 -32.11 3.98 -4.51
CA ALA A 53 -32.12 2.75 -5.30
C ALA A 53 -31.27 1.64 -4.66
N PHE A 54 -30.08 1.97 -4.14
CA PHE A 54 -29.23 1.00 -3.45
C PHE A 54 -29.93 0.39 -2.24
N TRP A 55 -30.42 1.21 -1.31
CA TRP A 55 -31.04 0.72 -0.09
C TRP A 55 -32.38 0.02 -0.34
N GLN A 56 -33.10 0.39 -1.41
CA GLN A 56 -34.27 -0.35 -1.86
C GLN A 56 -33.90 -1.73 -2.40
N HIS A 57 -32.83 -1.82 -3.19
CA HIS A 57 -32.33 -3.07 -3.76
C HIS A 57 -31.84 -4.03 -2.66
N VAL A 58 -31.05 -3.54 -1.69
CA VAL A 58 -30.52 -4.41 -0.63
C VAL A 58 -31.51 -4.69 0.49
N ALA A 59 -32.66 -4.01 0.57
CA ALA A 59 -33.64 -4.24 1.64
C ALA A 59 -34.18 -5.68 1.70
N GLY A 60 -34.10 -6.43 0.61
CA GLY A 60 -34.48 -7.84 0.56
C GLY A 60 -33.37 -8.82 0.97
N THR A 61 -32.13 -8.36 1.18
CA THR A 61 -30.99 -9.25 1.47
C THR A 61 -30.98 -9.62 2.95
N SER A 62 -30.50 -10.84 3.26
CA SER A 62 -30.51 -11.37 4.62
C SER A 62 -29.65 -10.56 5.59
N TRP A 63 -28.63 -9.85 5.11
CA TRP A 63 -27.70 -9.08 5.93
C TRP A 63 -28.15 -7.64 6.14
N ALA A 64 -28.81 -7.00 5.16
CA ALA A 64 -29.25 -5.62 5.30
C ALA A 64 -30.65 -5.52 5.92
N LYS A 65 -31.51 -6.51 5.67
CA LYS A 65 -32.92 -6.49 6.11
C LYS A 65 -33.08 -6.23 7.62
N PRO A 66 -32.42 -6.95 8.53
CA PRO A 66 -32.62 -6.72 9.98
C PRO A 66 -32.21 -5.30 10.40
N ALA A 67 -31.10 -4.81 9.84
CA ALA A 67 -30.54 -3.49 10.14
C ALA A 67 -31.45 -2.36 9.59
N LEU A 68 -32.04 -2.55 8.41
CA LEU A 68 -32.96 -1.60 7.79
C LEU A 68 -34.35 -1.60 8.43
N GLU A 69 -34.83 -2.75 8.92
CA GLU A 69 -36.10 -2.84 9.67
C GLU A 69 -36.00 -2.20 11.06
N ALA A 70 -34.79 -2.12 11.64
CA ALA A 70 -34.54 -1.44 12.90
C ALA A 70 -34.49 0.10 12.76
N LEU A 71 -34.46 0.64 11.54
CA LEU A 71 -34.46 2.08 11.32
C LEU A 71 -35.83 2.70 11.67
N PRO A 72 -35.85 3.90 12.28
CA PRO A 72 -37.08 4.65 12.50
C PRO A 72 -37.94 4.78 11.24
N ALA A 73 -39.26 4.65 11.41
CA ALA A 73 -40.23 4.82 10.32
C ALA A 73 -40.11 6.22 9.69
N GLY A 74 -40.13 6.29 8.36
CA GLY A 74 -40.08 7.55 7.62
C GLY A 74 -38.67 8.08 7.29
N ILE A 75 -37.60 7.35 7.61
CA ILE A 75 -36.25 7.70 7.13
C ILE A 75 -36.20 7.64 5.60
N ASP A 76 -35.75 8.73 4.99
CA ASP A 76 -35.45 8.80 3.57
C ASP A 76 -34.21 7.96 3.26
N ARG A 77 -34.43 6.79 2.63
CA ARG A 77 -33.36 5.91 2.18
C ARG A 77 -32.39 6.60 1.21
N GLY A 78 -32.84 7.62 0.46
CA GLY A 78 -31.98 8.44 -0.40
C GLY A 78 -30.94 9.29 0.34
N LYS A 79 -31.05 9.39 1.67
CA LYS A 79 -30.16 10.16 2.55
C LYS A 79 -29.48 9.31 3.62
N LEU A 80 -29.61 7.98 3.53
CA LEU A 80 -28.95 7.04 4.40
C LEU A 80 -27.52 6.79 3.89
N ILE A 81 -26.52 7.08 4.72
CA ILE A 81 -25.10 6.99 4.38
C ILE A 81 -24.51 5.71 4.97
N PRO A 82 -24.09 4.73 4.14
CA PRO A 82 -23.35 3.56 4.61
C PRO A 82 -21.96 3.98 5.03
N VAL A 83 -21.56 3.61 6.24
CA VAL A 83 -20.24 3.88 6.80
C VAL A 83 -19.52 2.59 7.11
N SER A 84 -18.25 2.57 6.71
CA SER A 84 -17.36 1.44 6.88
C SER A 84 -16.12 1.85 7.66
N PHE A 85 -15.81 1.10 8.71
CA PHE A 85 -14.52 1.19 9.37
C PHE A 85 -13.43 0.57 8.50
N TYR A 86 -12.21 1.12 8.52
CA TYR A 86 -11.08 0.61 7.76
C TYR A 86 -9.82 0.51 8.64
N GLY A 87 -9.09 -0.60 8.53
CA GLY A 87 -7.76 -0.72 9.14
C GLY A 87 -6.74 -1.45 8.28
N ASP A 88 -5.49 -1.03 8.37
CA ASP A 88 -4.38 -1.57 7.57
C ASP A 88 -3.04 -1.37 8.26
N ASP A 89 -2.06 -2.19 7.89
CA ASP A 89 -0.67 -2.09 8.35
C ASP A 89 0.24 -1.65 7.22
N VAL A 90 0.94 -0.55 7.45
CA VAL A 90 1.89 0.00 6.51
C VAL A 90 3.30 -0.33 6.98
N HIS A 91 3.99 -1.18 6.22
CA HIS A 91 5.42 -1.39 6.41
C HIS A 91 6.18 -0.09 6.17
N THR A 92 6.94 0.31 7.18
CA THR A 92 7.82 1.48 7.13
C THR A 92 9.27 1.03 7.24
N TYR A 93 10.17 1.76 6.60
CA TYR A 93 11.60 1.45 6.64
C TYR A 93 12.36 2.64 7.20
N LYS A 94 13.10 2.41 8.29
CA LYS A 94 14.10 3.36 8.81
C LYS A 94 15.47 2.80 8.48
N ALA A 95 16.10 3.32 7.42
CA ALA A 95 17.32 2.79 6.83
C ALA A 95 17.22 1.30 6.41
N THR A 96 17.53 0.37 7.32
CA THR A 96 17.46 -1.10 7.12
C THR A 96 16.50 -1.80 8.08
N GLU A 97 15.96 -1.11 9.08
CA GLU A 97 15.00 -1.68 10.03
C GLU A 97 13.57 -1.51 9.49
N CYS A 98 12.84 -2.62 9.45
CA CYS A 98 11.48 -2.68 8.93
C CYS A 98 10.49 -2.56 10.09
N GLY A 99 9.85 -1.40 10.19
CA GLY A 99 8.74 -1.14 11.09
C GLY A 99 7.37 -1.35 10.47
N VAL A 100 6.35 -1.20 11.31
CA VAL A 100 4.95 -1.24 10.92
C VAL A 100 4.23 -0.08 11.60
N ILE A 101 3.45 0.66 10.81
CA ILE A 101 2.49 1.65 11.30
C ILE A 101 1.10 1.07 11.04
N SER A 102 0.29 0.94 12.09
CA SER A 102 -1.12 0.64 11.93
C SER A 102 -1.88 1.93 11.65
N ILE A 103 -2.76 1.88 10.65
CA ILE A 103 -3.61 3.00 10.23
C ILE A 103 -5.06 2.62 10.45
N LEU A 104 -5.81 3.54 11.06
CA LEU A 104 -7.25 3.49 11.22
C LEU A 104 -7.88 4.59 10.37
N ALA A 105 -8.90 4.23 9.62
CA ALA A 105 -9.66 5.13 8.78
C ALA A 105 -11.14 4.75 8.77
N TRP A 106 -11.94 5.58 8.13
CA TRP A 106 -13.31 5.25 7.78
C TRP A 106 -13.63 5.70 6.38
N THR A 107 -14.69 5.15 5.82
CA THR A 107 -15.14 5.48 4.48
C THR A 107 -16.65 5.34 4.41
N THR A 108 -17.21 5.76 3.28
CA THR A 108 -18.55 5.35 2.88
C THR A 108 -18.45 4.44 1.66
N ASP A 109 -19.31 3.43 1.61
CA ASP A 109 -19.30 2.46 0.53
C ASP A 109 -19.69 3.07 -0.82
N TYR A 110 -20.34 4.24 -0.84
CA TYR A 110 -20.68 4.95 -2.08
C TYR A 110 -19.50 5.67 -2.73
N LEU A 111 -18.49 6.07 -1.97
CA LEU A 111 -17.28 6.71 -2.53
C LEU A 111 -16.45 5.75 -3.40
N THR A 112 -16.71 4.43 -3.32
CA THR A 112 -16.13 3.41 -4.23
C THR A 112 -16.37 3.72 -5.70
N ALA A 113 -17.44 4.45 -6.01
CA ALA A 113 -17.89 4.65 -7.38
C ALA A 113 -17.33 5.90 -8.05
N MET A 114 -16.88 6.87 -7.25
CA MET A 114 -16.78 8.27 -7.66
C MET A 114 -15.36 8.81 -7.63
N HIS A 115 -14.53 8.28 -6.73
CA HIS A 115 -13.25 8.88 -6.42
C HIS A 115 -12.08 7.93 -6.63
N PRO A 116 -10.91 8.44 -7.07
CA PRO A 116 -9.65 7.74 -6.88
C PRO A 116 -9.52 7.30 -5.42
N SER A 117 -8.89 6.15 -5.16
CA SER A 117 -8.86 5.52 -3.83
C SER A 117 -8.37 6.43 -2.68
N PHE A 118 -7.71 7.55 -2.97
CA PHE A 118 -7.22 8.54 -1.99
C PHE A 118 -8.29 9.38 -1.37
N HIS A 119 -9.36 9.65 -2.09
CA HIS A 119 -10.43 10.49 -1.56
C HIS A 119 -11.53 9.63 -0.92
N ARG A 120 -11.34 8.30 -0.89
CA ARG A 120 -12.29 7.35 -0.32
C ARG A 120 -12.14 7.23 1.20
N TYR A 121 -10.92 7.21 1.71
CA TYR A 121 -10.65 6.90 3.12
C TYR A 121 -10.29 8.16 3.91
N PHE A 122 -11.02 8.39 4.98
CA PHE A 122 -10.78 9.47 5.92
C PHE A 122 -9.96 8.95 7.10
N LEU A 123 -8.76 9.50 7.32
CA LEU A 123 -7.90 9.11 8.43
C LEU A 123 -8.63 9.32 9.75
N ILE A 124 -8.53 8.34 10.65
CA ILE A 124 -8.90 8.48 12.05
C ILE A 124 -7.64 8.68 12.89
N ALA A 125 -6.72 7.73 12.79
CA ALA A 125 -5.52 7.68 13.60
C ALA A 125 -4.44 6.80 12.94
N GLY A 126 -3.17 7.02 13.30
CA GLY A 126 -2.06 6.17 12.89
C GLY A 126 -1.03 6.05 14.00
N PHE A 127 -0.56 4.84 14.28
CA PHE A 127 0.40 4.60 15.37
C PHE A 127 1.44 3.55 15.00
N SER A 128 2.63 3.70 15.58
CA SER A 128 3.74 2.75 15.40
C SER A 128 3.50 1.49 16.21
N GLU A 129 3.52 0.33 15.56
CA GLU A 129 3.41 -0.96 16.25
C GLU A 129 4.60 -1.24 17.19
N TYR A 130 5.72 -0.54 17.02
CA TYR A 130 6.86 -0.65 17.95
C TYR A 130 6.60 0.00 19.30
N LEU A 131 5.74 1.02 19.32
CA LEU A 131 5.41 1.74 20.54
C LEU A 131 4.13 1.18 21.18
N GLN A 132 3.42 0.30 20.49
CA GLN A 132 2.18 -0.27 21.02
C GLN A 132 2.47 -1.15 22.23
N CYS A 133 1.57 -1.14 23.20
CA CYS A 133 1.52 -2.10 24.29
C CYS A 133 0.14 -2.76 24.32
N VAL A 134 -0.09 -3.67 25.28
CA VAL A 134 -1.36 -4.39 25.44
C VAL A 134 -2.57 -3.47 25.66
N HIS A 135 -2.35 -2.22 26.08
CA HIS A 135 -3.39 -1.23 26.34
C HIS A 135 -3.69 -0.30 25.17
N THR A 136 -2.75 -0.14 24.24
CA THR A 136 -2.87 0.86 23.15
C THR A 136 -4.13 0.63 22.31
N TRP A 137 -4.39 -0.61 21.92
CA TRP A 137 -5.55 -0.96 21.09
C TRP A 137 -6.88 -0.79 21.85
N PRO A 138 -7.06 -1.34 23.07
CA PRO A 138 -8.24 -1.07 23.90
C PRO A 138 -8.52 0.42 24.10
N ASP A 139 -7.50 1.21 24.47
CA ASP A 139 -7.66 2.65 24.72
C ASP A 139 -8.16 3.39 23.47
N ILE A 140 -7.63 3.04 22.29
CA ILE A 140 -8.06 3.61 21.02
C ILE A 140 -9.50 3.22 20.69
N MET A 141 -9.83 1.93 20.81
CA MET A 141 -11.14 1.44 20.42
C MET A 141 -12.23 1.94 21.35
N GLU A 142 -12.03 1.96 22.67
CA GLU A 142 -13.01 2.50 23.63
C GLU A 142 -13.52 3.88 23.18
N ARG A 143 -12.60 4.78 22.79
CA ARG A 143 -12.93 6.12 22.30
C ARG A 143 -13.62 6.13 20.95
N LEU A 144 -13.13 5.35 20.00
CA LEU A 144 -13.69 5.33 18.64
C LEU A 144 -15.11 4.78 18.62
N VAL A 145 -15.36 3.76 19.42
CA VAL A 145 -16.64 3.06 19.47
C VAL A 145 -17.74 3.94 20.00
N GLU A 146 -17.46 4.67 21.07
CA GLU A 146 -18.39 5.64 21.62
C GLU A 146 -18.80 6.67 20.55
N ARG A 147 -17.81 7.20 19.83
CA ARG A 147 -18.02 8.24 18.80
C ARG A 147 -18.76 7.70 17.57
N PHE A 148 -18.43 6.51 17.09
CA PHE A 148 -19.19 5.84 16.03
C PHE A 148 -20.63 5.55 16.46
N THR A 149 -20.84 5.11 17.70
CA THR A 149 -22.17 4.82 18.25
C THR A 149 -23.02 6.07 18.22
N ARG A 150 -22.49 7.19 18.71
CA ARG A 150 -23.18 8.48 18.64
C ARG A 150 -23.44 8.93 17.20
N LEU A 151 -22.50 8.74 16.28
CA LEU A 151 -22.67 9.11 14.87
C LEU A 151 -23.87 8.41 14.21
N VAL A 152 -24.07 7.11 14.50
CA VAL A 152 -25.13 6.30 13.87
C VAL A 152 -26.46 6.33 14.62
N SER A 153 -26.44 6.51 15.94
CA SER A 153 -27.64 6.41 16.80
C SER A 153 -28.27 7.75 17.13
N ASP A 154 -27.48 8.81 17.33
CA ASP A 154 -27.99 10.10 17.80
C ASP A 154 -28.76 10.84 16.70
N ALA A 155 -29.94 11.35 17.05
CA ALA A 155 -30.80 12.10 16.15
C ALA A 155 -30.50 13.62 16.17
N ASN A 156 -29.67 14.10 17.09
CA ASN A 156 -29.43 15.53 17.33
C ASN A 156 -28.34 16.16 16.45
N TRP A 157 -27.82 15.43 15.47
CA TRP A 157 -26.83 15.97 14.54
C TRP A 157 -27.45 16.99 13.58
N PRO A 158 -26.68 18.01 13.12
CA PRO A 158 -27.24 19.10 12.32
C PRO A 158 -27.78 18.66 10.95
N TRP A 159 -27.24 17.57 10.38
CA TRP A 159 -27.72 16.99 9.12
C TRP A 159 -28.99 16.14 9.27
N CYS A 160 -29.31 15.67 10.48
CA CYS A 160 -30.52 14.89 10.75
C CYS A 160 -31.78 15.73 10.49
N ALA A 161 -31.74 17.04 10.76
CA ALA A 161 -32.82 17.97 10.43
C ALA A 161 -33.12 18.05 8.92
N LYS A 162 -32.15 17.69 8.08
CA LYS A 162 -32.30 17.58 6.61
C LYS A 162 -32.57 16.15 6.15
N GLY A 163 -32.73 15.21 7.08
CA GLY A 163 -33.06 13.80 6.81
C GLY A 163 -31.87 12.89 6.55
N TYR A 164 -30.63 13.36 6.69
CA TYR A 164 -29.44 12.49 6.56
C TYR A 164 -29.24 11.65 7.82
N LYS A 165 -28.78 10.41 7.64
CA LYS A 165 -28.40 9.54 8.76
C LYS A 165 -27.24 8.63 8.35
N PHE A 166 -26.28 8.44 9.24
CA PHE A 166 -25.22 7.45 9.05
C PHE A 166 -25.68 6.07 9.52
N HIS A 167 -25.25 5.03 8.81
CA HIS A 167 -25.55 3.64 9.12
C HIS A 167 -24.28 2.81 9.00
N MET A 168 -23.95 2.04 10.03
CA MET A 168 -22.79 1.15 9.98
C MET A 168 -23.07 0.03 8.99
N SER A 169 -22.34 0.01 7.89
CA SER A 169 -22.49 -0.98 6.83
C SER A 169 -21.43 -2.07 6.90
N SER A 170 -20.17 -1.74 7.26
CA SER A 170 -19.12 -2.76 7.32
C SER A 170 -17.85 -2.41 8.11
N CYS A 171 -16.99 -3.42 8.22
CA CYS A 171 -15.59 -3.28 8.61
C CYS A 171 -14.71 -3.85 7.49
N THR A 172 -13.82 -3.03 6.97
CA THR A 172 -12.94 -3.31 5.82
C THR A 172 -11.49 -3.10 6.21
N GLY A 173 -10.55 -3.54 5.38
CA GLY A 173 -9.13 -3.50 5.73
C GLY A 173 -8.37 -4.76 5.33
N ASP A 174 -7.07 -4.78 5.62
CA ASP A 174 -6.26 -5.98 5.40
C ASP A 174 -6.76 -7.15 6.27
N LEU A 175 -7.02 -8.31 5.66
CA LEU A 175 -7.64 -9.45 6.35
C LEU A 175 -6.76 -9.97 7.50
N LYS A 176 -5.43 -9.88 7.39
CA LYS A 176 -4.52 -10.26 8.47
C LYS A 176 -4.71 -9.28 9.64
N TRP A 177 -4.74 -7.98 9.33
CA TRP A 177 -4.97 -6.94 10.33
C TRP A 177 -6.33 -7.10 11.02
N ILE A 178 -7.42 -7.28 10.26
CA ILE A 178 -8.77 -7.49 10.81
C ILE A 178 -8.79 -8.72 11.72
N LYS A 179 -8.19 -9.83 11.27
CA LYS A 179 -8.07 -11.05 12.09
C LYS A 179 -7.33 -10.79 13.40
N GLU A 180 -6.17 -10.15 13.34
CA GLU A 180 -5.33 -9.92 14.52
C GLU A 180 -5.99 -8.95 15.52
N ARG A 181 -6.70 -7.94 15.04
CA ARG A 181 -7.28 -6.89 15.87
C ARG A 181 -8.69 -7.20 16.37
N PHE A 182 -9.51 -7.85 15.56
CA PHE A 182 -10.90 -8.19 15.90
C PHE A 182 -11.09 -9.65 16.29
N GLN A 183 -10.04 -10.47 16.23
CA GLN A 183 -10.08 -11.90 16.54
C GLN A 183 -11.18 -12.65 15.76
N VAL A 184 -11.47 -12.16 14.54
CA VAL A 184 -12.42 -12.82 13.64
C VAL A 184 -11.89 -14.17 13.17
N PHE A 185 -12.81 -15.03 12.71
CA PHE A 185 -12.61 -16.41 12.29
C PHE A 185 -11.20 -16.76 11.75
N ASP A 186 -10.60 -17.83 12.28
CA ASP A 186 -9.23 -18.22 11.93
C ASP A 186 -9.13 -18.89 10.55
N TYR A 187 -8.89 -18.09 9.51
CA TYR A 187 -8.65 -18.61 8.16
C TYR A 187 -7.39 -19.50 8.03
N ASN A 188 -6.51 -19.56 9.05
CA ASN A 188 -5.37 -20.48 9.09
C ASN A 188 -5.75 -21.87 9.62
N ALA A 189 -6.89 -22.04 10.28
CA ALA A 189 -7.40 -23.33 10.69
C ALA A 189 -7.79 -24.22 9.49
N ASN A 190 -8.08 -25.50 9.73
CA ASN A 190 -8.59 -26.40 8.69
C ASN A 190 -10.02 -26.00 8.29
N ASP A 191 -10.88 -25.76 9.28
CA ASP A 191 -12.16 -25.06 9.11
C ASP A 191 -11.82 -23.59 8.84
N PHE A 192 -11.73 -23.19 7.57
CA PHE A 192 -11.19 -21.89 7.19
C PHE A 192 -12.26 -20.91 6.69
N CYS A 193 -13.45 -21.42 6.36
CA CYS A 193 -14.56 -20.62 5.87
C CYS A 193 -15.63 -20.48 6.95
N ALA A 194 -15.98 -19.25 7.26
CA ALA A 194 -17.03 -18.93 8.22
C ALA A 194 -18.44 -18.93 7.58
N TYR A 195 -18.52 -18.94 6.24
CA TYR A 195 -19.80 -18.84 5.50
C TYR A 195 -20.38 -20.18 5.08
N CYS A 196 -19.50 -21.13 4.79
CA CYS A 196 -19.88 -22.49 4.51
C CYS A 196 -18.89 -23.41 5.21
N SER A 197 -19.32 -24.62 5.52
CA SER A 197 -18.53 -25.62 6.26
C SER A 197 -17.26 -26.12 5.55
N ALA A 198 -16.76 -25.38 4.55
CA ALA A 198 -15.62 -25.74 3.74
C ALA A 198 -14.33 -25.81 4.58
N ARG A 199 -13.59 -26.89 4.34
CA ARG A 199 -12.33 -27.21 5.00
C ARG A 199 -11.16 -27.18 4.04
N LYS A 200 -9.93 -27.03 4.53
CA LYS A 200 -8.76 -27.14 3.67
C LYS A 200 -8.59 -28.57 3.18
N ILE A 201 -8.78 -29.51 4.08
CA ILE A 201 -8.76 -30.95 3.83
C ILE A 201 -9.94 -31.56 4.57
N ASP A 202 -10.73 -32.34 3.85
CA ASP A 202 -11.84 -33.12 4.39
C ASP A 202 -11.70 -34.55 3.82
N PRO A 203 -11.29 -35.54 4.63
CA PRO A 203 -11.09 -36.91 4.17
C PRO A 203 -12.42 -37.61 3.84
N ASP A 204 -13.51 -37.21 4.48
CA ASP A 204 -14.81 -37.87 4.38
C ASP A 204 -15.66 -37.27 3.25
N CYS A 205 -15.50 -35.97 2.99
CA CYS A 205 -16.19 -35.28 1.91
C CYS A 205 -15.23 -34.40 1.09
N PRO A 206 -14.60 -34.93 0.02
CA PRO A 206 -13.73 -34.14 -0.86
C PRO A 206 -14.42 -32.92 -1.48
N SER A 207 -15.76 -32.95 -1.56
CA SER A 207 -16.59 -31.87 -2.07
C SER A 207 -16.87 -30.75 -1.04
N ASN A 208 -16.44 -30.94 0.22
CA ASN A 208 -16.45 -29.94 1.28
C ASN A 208 -15.08 -29.28 1.45
N THR A 209 -14.28 -29.20 0.37
CA THR A 209 -12.91 -28.67 0.41
C THR A 209 -12.72 -27.39 -0.38
N LEU A 210 -11.64 -26.66 -0.07
CA LEU A 210 -11.25 -25.41 -0.72
C LEU A 210 -11.04 -25.50 -2.25
N SER A 211 -10.92 -26.72 -2.80
CA SER A 211 -10.58 -26.95 -4.21
C SER A 211 -11.78 -27.29 -5.10
N ASP A 212 -12.96 -27.53 -4.52
CA ASP A 212 -14.17 -27.87 -5.27
C ASP A 212 -15.02 -26.61 -5.50
N PHE A 213 -14.95 -26.05 -6.72
CA PHE A 213 -15.72 -24.87 -7.11
C PHE A 213 -16.95 -25.19 -7.96
N ARG A 214 -17.27 -26.49 -8.13
CA ARG A 214 -18.44 -26.94 -8.90
C ARG A 214 -19.72 -26.46 -8.23
N GLU A 215 -20.78 -26.25 -9.00
CA GLU A 215 -22.10 -25.91 -8.45
C GLU A 215 -22.67 -26.99 -7.54
N THR A 216 -22.31 -28.24 -7.82
CA THR A 216 -22.74 -29.40 -7.05
C THR A 216 -21.98 -29.60 -5.74
N ALA A 217 -21.01 -28.74 -5.41
CA ALA A 217 -20.12 -28.92 -4.26
C ALA A 217 -20.86 -28.97 -2.92
N ALA A 218 -20.44 -29.83 -1.99
CA ALA A 218 -21.14 -30.07 -0.73
C ALA A 218 -21.22 -28.81 0.16
N HIS A 219 -20.13 -28.04 0.22
CA HIS A 219 -20.09 -26.78 0.98
C HIS A 219 -21.06 -25.73 0.43
N ARG A 220 -21.40 -25.77 -0.87
CA ARG A 220 -22.37 -24.82 -1.46
C ARG A 220 -23.81 -25.09 -1.03
N ARG A 221 -24.11 -26.31 -0.55
CA ARG A 221 -25.44 -26.70 -0.06
C ARG A 221 -25.67 -26.27 1.39
N HIS A 222 -24.60 -26.13 2.17
CA HIS A 222 -24.65 -25.78 3.59
C HIS A 222 -24.07 -24.39 3.78
N ARG A 223 -24.96 -23.40 3.83
CA ARG A 223 -24.61 -22.01 4.09
C ARG A 223 -25.11 -21.63 5.46
N PHE A 224 -24.22 -21.08 6.26
CA PHE A 224 -24.60 -20.50 7.54
C PHE A 224 -25.37 -19.21 7.29
N GLY A 225 -26.45 -19.02 8.04
CA GLY A 225 -27.14 -17.74 8.09
C GLY A 225 -26.24 -16.65 8.66
N HIS A 226 -26.67 -15.41 8.52
CA HIS A 226 -25.96 -14.28 9.14
C HIS A 226 -25.85 -14.46 10.66
N ASP A 227 -26.93 -14.91 11.31
CA ASP A 227 -26.97 -15.14 12.76
C ASP A 227 -26.06 -16.30 13.19
N ASP A 228 -25.95 -17.36 12.38
CA ASP A 228 -25.02 -18.48 12.63
C ASP A 228 -23.56 -18.02 12.54
N PHE A 229 -23.25 -17.14 11.59
CA PHE A 229 -21.92 -16.52 11.47
C PHE A 229 -21.59 -15.64 12.69
N LEU A 230 -22.54 -14.84 13.17
CA LEU A 230 -22.36 -14.05 14.39
C LEU A 230 -22.19 -14.93 15.63
N ALA A 231 -22.91 -16.06 15.71
CA ALA A 231 -22.82 -16.99 16.82
C ALA A 231 -21.50 -17.79 16.85
N THR A 232 -20.87 -18.01 15.69
CA THR A 232 -19.59 -18.74 15.56
C THR A 232 -18.37 -17.85 15.64
N THR A 233 -18.53 -16.55 15.44
CA THR A 233 -17.49 -15.56 15.73
C THR A 233 -17.51 -15.34 17.24
N PRO A 234 -16.39 -15.50 17.97
CA PRO A 234 -16.35 -15.11 19.36
C PRO A 234 -16.90 -13.70 19.43
N ALA A 235 -17.93 -13.48 20.25
CA ALA A 235 -18.38 -12.13 20.57
C ALA A 235 -17.23 -11.45 21.32
N ALA A 236 -16.18 -11.06 20.60
CA ALA A 236 -15.27 -10.03 21.06
C ALA A 236 -16.16 -8.81 21.15
N GLU A 237 -16.71 -8.62 22.36
CA GLU A 237 -17.56 -7.52 22.84
C GLU A 237 -17.64 -6.44 21.77
N SER A 238 -18.73 -6.50 20.99
CA SER A 238 -18.91 -5.86 19.68
C SER A 238 -18.27 -4.49 19.68
N ILE A 239 -17.05 -4.42 19.14
CA ILE A 239 -16.27 -3.20 19.27
C ILE A 239 -17.04 -2.08 18.56
N LEU A 240 -17.60 -2.27 17.37
CA LEU A 240 -18.40 -1.21 16.72
C LEU A 240 -19.92 -1.39 16.94
N PRO A 241 -20.71 -0.30 16.96
CA PRO A 241 -22.17 -0.36 17.04
C PRO A 241 -22.78 -1.09 15.83
N ASP A 242 -23.84 -1.87 16.08
CA ASP A 242 -24.63 -2.58 15.05
C ASP A 242 -23.79 -3.58 14.22
N THR A 243 -23.18 -4.55 14.91
CA THR A 243 -22.33 -5.59 14.27
C THR A 243 -23.05 -6.56 13.35
N ARG A 244 -24.37 -6.40 13.18
CA ARG A 244 -25.22 -7.28 12.37
C ARG A 244 -25.10 -7.00 10.85
N SER A 245 -24.36 -5.98 10.44
CA SER A 245 -24.09 -5.72 9.01
C SER A 245 -22.78 -6.36 8.50
N PHE A 246 -21.95 -6.90 9.41
CA PHE A 246 -20.51 -7.16 9.20
C PHE A 246 -20.08 -8.12 8.08
N PRO A 247 -20.74 -9.27 7.82
CA PRO A 247 -20.12 -10.31 7.02
C PRO A 247 -20.02 -9.98 5.53
N TYR A 248 -20.94 -9.16 4.99
CA TYR A 248 -21.13 -9.15 3.55
C TYR A 248 -19.98 -8.49 2.77
N LEU A 249 -19.40 -7.42 3.33
CA LEU A 249 -18.33 -6.66 2.69
C LEU A 249 -16.92 -7.18 3.03
N ALA A 250 -16.80 -8.18 3.91
CA ALA A 250 -15.56 -8.95 4.08
C ALA A 250 -15.21 -9.78 2.81
N SER A 251 -16.16 -9.95 1.88
CA SER A 251 -15.96 -10.63 0.61
C SER A 251 -15.13 -9.81 -0.41
N ASP A 252 -15.14 -8.47 -0.31
CA ASP A 252 -14.48 -7.53 -1.25
C ASP A 252 -12.95 -7.67 -1.30
N MET A 253 -12.34 -8.17 -0.21
CA MET A 253 -10.88 -8.24 -0.04
C MET A 253 -10.24 -9.50 -0.63
N SER A 254 -11.04 -10.48 -1.07
CA SER A 254 -10.57 -11.85 -1.30
C SER A 254 -9.91 -12.09 -2.67
N GLY A 255 -10.35 -11.41 -3.74
CA GLY A 255 -9.76 -11.61 -5.07
C GLY A 255 -8.36 -11.02 -5.28
N PHE A 256 -7.83 -10.15 -4.39
CA PHE A 256 -6.45 -9.64 -4.53
C PHE A 256 -5.41 -10.75 -4.53
N SER A 257 -5.60 -11.75 -3.68
CA SER A 257 -4.63 -12.85 -3.59
C SER A 257 -4.76 -13.82 -4.76
N THR A 258 -5.91 -13.87 -5.43
CA THR A 258 -6.06 -14.52 -6.74
C THR A 258 -5.15 -13.82 -7.74
N THR A 259 -5.19 -12.48 -7.83
CA THR A 259 -4.31 -11.69 -8.70
C THR A 259 -2.82 -11.97 -8.45
N LEU A 260 -2.41 -12.01 -7.17
CA LEU A 260 -1.02 -12.28 -6.79
C LEU A 260 -0.58 -13.69 -7.16
N SER A 261 -1.31 -14.71 -6.70
CA SER A 261 -0.95 -16.11 -6.92
C SER A 261 -1.02 -16.47 -8.41
N MET A 262 -2.13 -16.18 -9.08
CA MET A 262 -2.33 -16.45 -10.51
C MET A 262 -1.30 -15.73 -11.38
N GLY A 263 -1.07 -14.41 -11.16
CA GLY A 263 -0.09 -13.66 -11.93
C GLY A 263 1.32 -14.22 -11.78
N SER A 264 1.67 -14.70 -10.60
CA SER A 264 2.97 -15.33 -10.32
C SER A 264 3.11 -16.67 -10.99
N SER A 265 2.07 -17.50 -10.92
CA SER A 265 2.01 -18.80 -11.60
C SER A 265 2.19 -18.64 -13.10
N MET A 266 1.45 -17.70 -13.71
CA MET A 266 1.54 -17.46 -15.14
C MET A 266 2.92 -16.90 -15.56
N LEU A 267 3.46 -15.98 -14.79
CA LEU A 267 4.78 -15.41 -15.06
C LEU A 267 5.88 -16.49 -15.01
N VAL A 268 5.89 -17.36 -13.98
CA VAL A 268 6.81 -18.48 -13.89
C VAL A 268 6.59 -19.48 -15.01
N TYR A 269 5.34 -19.82 -15.32
CA TYR A 269 4.99 -20.73 -16.40
C TYR A 269 5.55 -20.25 -17.75
N LEU A 270 5.34 -18.98 -18.11
CA LEU A 270 5.87 -18.39 -19.34
C LEU A 270 7.41 -18.39 -19.39
N CYS A 271 8.07 -18.07 -18.26
CA CYS A 271 9.53 -18.19 -18.17
C CYS A 271 10.00 -19.63 -18.36
N GLU A 272 9.39 -20.60 -17.67
CA GLU A 272 9.74 -22.02 -17.77
C GLU A 272 9.52 -22.59 -19.18
N ARG A 273 8.57 -22.03 -19.93
CA ARG A 273 8.28 -22.38 -21.34
C ARG A 273 9.18 -21.66 -22.35
N GLY A 274 10.06 -20.77 -21.88
CA GLY A 274 11.03 -20.09 -22.73
C GLY A 274 10.51 -18.83 -23.44
N PHE A 275 9.30 -18.36 -23.11
CA PHE A 275 8.69 -17.20 -23.78
C PHE A 275 9.55 -15.93 -23.62
N PHE A 276 10.14 -15.75 -22.44
CA PHE A 276 11.02 -14.60 -22.13
C PHE A 276 12.51 -14.91 -22.33
N GLY A 277 12.84 -15.98 -23.04
CA GLY A 277 14.20 -16.47 -23.27
C GLY A 277 14.44 -17.86 -22.68
N PRO A 278 15.55 -18.51 -23.08
CA PRO A 278 15.81 -19.92 -22.74
C PRO A 278 16.13 -20.13 -21.27
N MET A 279 15.68 -21.26 -20.71
CA MET A 279 15.94 -21.68 -19.32
C MET A 279 17.15 -22.61 -19.23
N THR A 280 18.35 -22.07 -19.40
CA THR A 280 19.62 -22.83 -19.40
C THR A 280 20.41 -22.67 -18.10
N GLY A 281 20.98 -23.76 -17.59
CA GLY A 281 21.86 -23.76 -16.42
C GLY A 281 21.12 -23.80 -15.08
N ASP A 282 21.68 -23.13 -14.09
CA ASP A 282 21.10 -23.01 -12.75
C ASP A 282 19.70 -22.38 -12.80
N TYR A 283 18.73 -23.00 -12.13
CA TYR A 283 17.32 -22.61 -12.25
C TYR A 283 17.07 -21.18 -11.75
N GLU A 284 17.66 -20.78 -10.62
CA GLU A 284 17.44 -19.45 -10.05
C GLU A 284 18.01 -18.37 -10.97
N LYS A 285 19.21 -18.58 -11.52
CA LYS A 285 19.84 -17.67 -12.49
C LYS A 285 19.06 -17.60 -13.82
N ALA A 286 18.64 -18.75 -14.34
CA ALA A 286 17.84 -18.82 -15.56
C ALA A 286 16.48 -18.11 -15.40
N LEU A 287 15.80 -18.36 -14.27
CA LEU A 287 14.56 -17.68 -13.93
C LEU A 287 14.77 -16.17 -13.78
N ALA A 288 15.84 -15.74 -13.12
CA ALA A 288 16.17 -14.31 -12.99
C ALA A 288 16.35 -13.61 -14.35
N ALA A 289 16.97 -14.28 -15.32
CA ALA A 289 17.12 -13.76 -16.68
C ALA A 289 15.76 -13.61 -17.39
N GLY A 290 14.92 -14.66 -17.34
CA GLY A 290 13.56 -14.63 -17.89
C GLY A 290 12.69 -13.54 -17.24
N LEU A 291 12.74 -13.41 -15.92
CA LEU A 291 12.00 -12.38 -15.16
C LEU A 291 12.47 -10.96 -15.49
N SER A 292 13.76 -10.76 -15.74
CA SER A 292 14.31 -9.47 -16.17
C SER A 292 13.79 -9.06 -17.56
N ALA A 293 13.72 -10.02 -18.50
CA ALA A 293 13.12 -9.79 -19.82
C ALA A 293 11.61 -9.54 -19.71
N ALA A 294 10.91 -10.32 -18.90
CA ALA A 294 9.49 -10.15 -18.60
C ALA A 294 9.18 -8.76 -18.02
N TYR A 295 10.00 -8.27 -17.08
CA TYR A 295 9.83 -6.93 -16.52
C TYR A 295 10.01 -5.82 -17.57
N LYS A 296 10.98 -5.96 -18.48
CA LYS A 296 11.16 -5.00 -19.59
C LYS A 296 9.95 -4.99 -20.53
N SER A 297 9.41 -6.17 -20.85
CA SER A 297 8.19 -6.32 -21.65
C SER A 297 6.99 -5.67 -20.96
N PHE A 298 6.78 -5.93 -19.67
CA PHE A 298 5.73 -5.28 -18.87
C PHE A 298 5.86 -3.75 -18.87
N MET A 299 7.05 -3.21 -18.64
CA MET A 299 7.25 -1.75 -18.64
C MET A 299 7.01 -1.12 -20.01
N ALA A 300 7.32 -1.82 -21.10
CA ALA A 300 7.00 -1.38 -22.45
C ALA A 300 5.48 -1.37 -22.71
N TRP A 301 4.79 -2.46 -22.32
CA TRP A 301 3.34 -2.57 -22.40
C TRP A 301 2.64 -1.48 -21.57
N ASN A 302 3.08 -1.27 -20.32
CA ASN A 302 2.55 -0.26 -19.42
C ASN A 302 2.68 1.15 -20.01
N LYS A 303 3.83 1.46 -20.63
CA LYS A 303 4.05 2.73 -21.34
C LYS A 303 3.13 2.88 -22.55
N GLN A 304 2.93 1.84 -23.34
CA GLN A 304 2.06 1.86 -24.52
C GLN A 304 0.59 2.13 -24.15
N HIS A 305 0.16 1.67 -22.97
CA HIS A 305 -1.21 1.85 -22.49
C HIS A 305 -1.38 3.14 -21.67
N GLY A 306 -0.39 4.04 -21.65
CA GLY A 306 -0.47 5.35 -20.98
C GLY A 306 -0.59 5.27 -19.45
N GLN A 307 -0.19 4.16 -18.84
CA GLN A 307 -0.38 3.92 -17.41
C GLN A 307 0.89 4.24 -16.61
N SER A 308 0.75 4.97 -15.49
CA SER A 308 1.84 5.23 -14.55
C SER A 308 1.77 4.25 -13.37
N VAL A 309 2.20 3.02 -13.60
CA VAL A 309 2.36 2.02 -12.52
C VAL A 309 3.84 1.88 -12.21
N LEU A 310 4.24 2.20 -10.98
CA LEU A 310 5.53 1.83 -10.43
C LEU A 310 5.40 0.44 -9.82
N HIS A 311 6.15 -0.51 -10.37
CA HIS A 311 6.32 -1.82 -9.77
C HIS A 311 7.82 -2.13 -9.72
N PRO A 312 8.34 -2.71 -8.62
CA PRO A 312 9.72 -3.14 -8.58
C PRO A 312 10.03 -4.23 -9.61
N ARG A 313 11.32 -4.47 -9.89
CA ARG A 313 11.73 -5.53 -10.83
C ARG A 313 11.22 -6.89 -10.39
N PHE A 314 10.84 -7.73 -11.35
CA PHE A 314 10.58 -9.15 -11.09
C PHE A 314 11.90 -9.86 -10.78
N THR A 315 11.96 -10.56 -9.64
CA THR A 315 13.13 -11.34 -9.21
C THR A 315 12.68 -12.64 -8.56
N PRO A 316 13.50 -13.71 -8.58
CA PRO A 316 13.17 -14.97 -7.91
C PRO A 316 12.80 -14.77 -6.43
N ALA A 317 13.51 -13.88 -5.73
CA ALA A 317 13.23 -13.53 -4.33
C ALA A 317 11.85 -12.87 -4.14
N ARG A 318 11.45 -11.94 -5.03
CA ARG A 318 10.14 -11.27 -4.96
C ARG A 318 8.97 -12.16 -5.38
N LEU A 319 9.25 -13.24 -6.12
CA LEU A 319 8.29 -14.28 -6.46
C LEU A 319 8.30 -15.45 -5.45
N CYS A 320 9.12 -15.40 -4.39
CA CYS A 320 9.29 -16.52 -3.46
C CYS A 320 9.64 -17.86 -4.14
N ARG A 321 10.36 -17.82 -5.28
CA ARG A 321 10.62 -18.99 -6.16
C ARG A 321 12.11 -19.13 -6.45
N LYS A 322 12.86 -19.76 -5.53
CA LYS A 322 14.27 -20.14 -5.72
C LYS A 322 14.43 -21.52 -6.39
N GLY A 323 13.41 -22.37 -6.29
CA GLY A 323 13.39 -23.71 -6.89
C GLY A 323 12.01 -24.13 -7.37
N ARG A 324 11.95 -25.21 -8.17
CA ARG A 324 10.68 -25.69 -8.76
C ARG A 324 9.68 -26.31 -7.78
N THR A 325 10.06 -26.46 -6.51
CA THR A 325 9.20 -27.02 -5.45
C THR A 325 8.39 -25.98 -4.70
N GLN A 326 8.74 -24.69 -4.80
CA GLN A 326 8.14 -23.60 -4.03
C GLN A 326 7.05 -22.90 -4.81
N PHE A 327 5.86 -22.69 -4.24
CA PHE A 327 4.82 -21.96 -4.96
C PHE A 327 5.23 -20.51 -5.23
N PRO A 328 5.08 -20.01 -6.47
CA PRO A 328 5.39 -18.63 -6.78
C PRO A 328 4.33 -17.70 -6.18
N CYS A 329 4.77 -16.62 -5.55
CA CYS A 329 3.94 -15.56 -5.01
C CYS A 329 4.68 -14.22 -5.14
N LEU A 330 4.19 -13.37 -6.05
CA LEU A 330 4.71 -12.07 -6.35
C LEU A 330 4.20 -11.11 -5.29
N ASN A 331 5.10 -10.56 -4.50
CA ASN A 331 4.75 -9.48 -3.59
C ASN A 331 4.54 -8.18 -4.38
N ALA A 332 3.28 -7.87 -4.67
CA ALA A 332 2.84 -6.72 -5.43
C ALA A 332 1.61 -6.08 -4.77
N LYS A 333 1.51 -4.76 -4.82
CA LYS A 333 0.31 -4.03 -4.33
C LYS A 333 -0.81 -4.13 -5.36
N GLY A 334 -2.06 -4.00 -4.90
CA GLY A 334 -3.27 -4.28 -5.67
C GLY A 334 -3.31 -3.73 -7.09
N ALA A 335 -3.08 -2.42 -7.25
CA ALA A 335 -3.02 -1.76 -8.56
C ALA A 335 -2.00 -2.42 -9.51
N ALA A 336 -0.76 -2.60 -9.05
CA ALA A 336 0.29 -3.18 -9.87
C ALA A 336 -0.04 -4.63 -10.24
N SER A 337 -0.55 -5.42 -9.29
CA SER A 337 -0.96 -6.81 -9.51
C SER A 337 -2.03 -6.91 -10.58
N LYS A 338 -3.08 -6.08 -10.52
CA LYS A 338 -4.17 -6.08 -11.51
C LYS A 338 -3.64 -5.76 -12.91
N ARG A 339 -2.75 -4.77 -13.02
CA ARG A 339 -2.16 -4.38 -14.32
C ARG A 339 -1.22 -5.45 -14.85
N ILE A 340 -0.45 -6.09 -13.99
CA ILE A 340 0.34 -7.28 -14.34
C ILE A 340 -0.57 -8.40 -14.85
N SER A 341 -1.73 -8.64 -14.24
CA SER A 341 -2.69 -9.63 -14.74
C SER A 341 -3.23 -9.28 -16.12
N PHE A 342 -3.54 -8.01 -16.40
CA PHE A 342 -4.00 -7.57 -17.72
C PHE A 342 -2.93 -7.82 -18.79
N TRP A 343 -1.68 -7.46 -18.49
CA TRP A 343 -0.55 -7.74 -19.37
C TRP A 343 -0.32 -9.24 -19.57
N LEU A 344 -0.31 -10.03 -18.49
CA LEU A 344 -0.11 -11.48 -18.55
C LEU A 344 -1.25 -12.20 -19.27
N ALA A 345 -2.48 -11.70 -19.23
CA ALA A 345 -3.58 -12.26 -20.03
C ALA A 345 -3.34 -12.02 -21.53
N ALA A 346 -2.88 -10.82 -21.92
CA ALA A 346 -2.53 -10.52 -23.31
C ALA A 346 -1.38 -11.41 -23.80
N VAL A 347 -0.26 -11.44 -23.06
CA VAL A 347 0.90 -12.27 -23.39
C VAL A 347 0.56 -13.77 -23.35
N GLY A 348 -0.25 -14.19 -22.39
CA GLY A 348 -0.69 -15.58 -22.28
C GLY A 348 -1.54 -16.02 -23.47
N THR A 349 -2.42 -15.13 -23.95
CA THR A 349 -3.24 -15.38 -25.13
C THR A 349 -2.39 -15.46 -26.40
N GLU A 350 -1.44 -14.54 -26.57
CA GLU A 350 -0.45 -14.59 -27.66
C GLU A 350 0.30 -15.93 -27.65
N PHE A 351 0.82 -16.31 -26.49
CA PHE A 351 1.55 -17.56 -26.34
C PHE A 351 0.67 -18.77 -26.66
N ALA A 352 -0.55 -18.84 -26.13
CA ALA A 352 -1.48 -19.95 -26.38
C ALA A 352 -2.03 -20.02 -27.81
N SER A 353 -1.88 -18.95 -28.60
CA SER A 353 -2.33 -18.89 -30.00
C SER A 353 -1.27 -19.36 -31.00
N ARG A 354 -0.04 -19.62 -30.55
CA ARG A 354 1.05 -20.07 -31.43
C ARG A 354 0.79 -21.47 -32.02
N PRO A 355 1.33 -21.77 -33.22
CA PRO A 355 1.32 -23.14 -33.75
C PRO A 355 1.97 -24.12 -32.76
N GLY A 356 1.32 -25.25 -32.50
CA GLY A 356 1.80 -26.25 -31.54
C GLY A 356 1.54 -25.92 -30.06
N ALA A 357 0.70 -24.93 -29.75
CA ALA A 357 0.27 -24.67 -28.38
C ALA A 357 -0.43 -25.92 -27.78
N THR A 358 0.07 -26.35 -26.63
CA THR A 358 -0.47 -27.49 -25.87
C THR A 358 -1.79 -27.14 -25.19
N LEU A 359 -2.55 -28.16 -24.78
CA LEU A 359 -3.74 -27.94 -23.97
C LEU A 359 -3.42 -27.15 -22.68
N LEU A 360 -2.29 -27.44 -22.03
CA LEU A 360 -1.86 -26.71 -20.84
C LEU A 360 -1.62 -25.23 -21.13
N ASP A 361 -1.02 -24.86 -22.27
CA ASP A 361 -0.83 -23.45 -22.64
C ASP A 361 -2.19 -22.74 -22.75
N LYS A 362 -3.16 -23.39 -23.41
CA LYS A 362 -4.52 -22.87 -23.57
C LYS A 362 -5.25 -22.76 -22.23
N THR A 363 -5.13 -23.76 -21.35
CA THR A 363 -5.74 -23.73 -20.01
C THR A 363 -5.17 -22.61 -19.14
N CYS A 364 -3.84 -22.40 -19.16
CA CYS A 364 -3.20 -21.27 -18.47
C CYS A 364 -3.73 -19.92 -18.98
N ALA A 365 -3.84 -19.77 -20.31
CA ALA A 365 -4.38 -18.55 -20.91
C ALA A 365 -5.87 -18.34 -20.54
N THR A 366 -6.71 -19.37 -20.65
CA THR A 366 -8.13 -19.30 -20.27
C THR A 366 -8.29 -18.85 -18.81
N CYS A 367 -7.48 -19.40 -17.89
CA CYS A 367 -7.52 -19.03 -16.48
C CYS A 367 -7.23 -17.53 -16.26
N MET A 368 -6.23 -16.98 -16.97
CA MET A 368 -5.89 -15.57 -16.92
C MET A 368 -6.97 -14.68 -17.55
N VAL A 369 -7.44 -15.05 -18.74
CA VAL A 369 -8.40 -14.29 -19.52
C VAL A 369 -9.74 -14.20 -18.79
N SER A 370 -10.25 -15.32 -18.26
CA SER A 370 -11.54 -15.31 -17.56
C SER A 370 -11.51 -14.39 -16.32
N TYR A 371 -10.38 -14.34 -15.61
CA TYR A 371 -10.21 -13.41 -14.48
C TYR A 371 -10.08 -11.95 -14.92
N VAL A 372 -9.36 -11.67 -16.00
CA VAL A 372 -9.22 -10.30 -16.51
C VAL A 372 -10.54 -9.77 -17.06
N GLU A 373 -11.30 -10.60 -17.78
CA GLU A 373 -12.63 -10.25 -18.26
C GLU A 373 -13.63 -10.10 -17.12
N PHE A 374 -13.51 -10.89 -16.06
CA PHE A 374 -14.25 -10.69 -14.82
C PHE A 374 -14.01 -9.29 -14.26
N LEU A 375 -12.74 -8.92 -14.09
CA LEU A 375 -12.37 -7.59 -13.58
C LEU A 375 -12.83 -6.46 -14.49
N ARG A 376 -12.72 -6.61 -15.82
CA ARG A 376 -13.21 -5.63 -16.80
C ARG A 376 -14.73 -5.46 -16.77
N THR A 377 -15.45 -6.57 -16.57
CA THR A 377 -16.91 -6.55 -16.45
C THR A 377 -17.32 -5.75 -15.20
N LEU A 378 -16.64 -5.96 -14.07
CA LEU A 378 -16.92 -5.20 -12.86
C LEU A 378 -16.45 -3.74 -12.93
N ASP A 379 -15.31 -3.45 -13.58
CA ASP A 379 -14.80 -2.09 -13.75
C ASP A 379 -15.74 -1.21 -14.60
N ALA A 380 -16.45 -1.82 -15.55
CA ALA A 380 -17.38 -1.13 -16.44
C ALA A 380 -18.81 -1.01 -15.87
N ALA A 381 -19.10 -1.70 -14.77
CA ALA A 381 -20.44 -1.75 -14.19
C ALA A 381 -20.59 -0.78 -13.01
N ASP A 382 -21.82 -0.38 -12.74
CA ASP A 382 -22.14 0.43 -11.58
C ASP A 382 -22.17 -0.39 -10.28
N LEU A 383 -22.54 0.24 -9.16
CA LEU A 383 -22.59 -0.42 -7.85
C LEU A 383 -23.67 -1.51 -7.83
N LEU A 384 -24.80 -1.23 -8.48
CA LEU A 384 -25.87 -2.20 -8.71
C LEU A 384 -25.65 -2.88 -10.06
N LEU A 385 -25.57 -4.20 -10.05
CA LEU A 385 -25.41 -5.00 -11.25
C LEU A 385 -26.78 -5.37 -11.81
N ASP A 386 -26.98 -5.12 -13.10
CA ASP A 386 -28.08 -5.75 -13.80
C ASP A 386 -27.88 -7.28 -13.87
N ALA A 387 -28.99 -8.02 -14.03
CA ALA A 387 -28.96 -9.48 -14.01
C ALA A 387 -28.04 -10.10 -15.08
N ARG A 388 -27.88 -9.46 -16.24
CA ARG A 388 -27.00 -9.93 -17.33
C ARG A 388 -25.54 -9.74 -16.95
N THR A 389 -25.19 -8.59 -16.40
CA THR A 389 -23.84 -8.27 -15.94
C THR A 389 -23.45 -9.15 -14.76
N ALA A 390 -24.35 -9.33 -13.78
CA ALA A 390 -24.16 -10.25 -12.67
C ALA A 390 -23.90 -11.69 -13.15
N LYS A 391 -24.74 -12.22 -14.05
CA LYS A 391 -24.57 -13.56 -14.64
C LYS A 391 -23.25 -13.70 -15.38
N LYS A 392 -22.89 -12.70 -16.20
CA LYS A 392 -21.61 -12.70 -16.93
C LYS A 392 -20.42 -12.72 -15.97
N ALA A 393 -20.43 -11.89 -14.94
CA ALA A 393 -19.35 -11.85 -13.94
C ALA A 393 -19.25 -13.18 -13.18
N TYR A 394 -20.38 -13.78 -12.79
CA TYR A 394 -20.41 -15.11 -12.18
C TYR A 394 -19.83 -16.20 -13.07
N ASP A 395 -20.22 -16.25 -14.34
CA ASP A 395 -19.73 -17.25 -15.29
C ASP A 395 -18.22 -17.13 -15.49
N LEU A 396 -17.71 -15.89 -15.58
CA LEU A 396 -16.27 -15.63 -15.70
C LEU A 396 -15.51 -16.00 -14.43
N GLY A 397 -16.04 -15.66 -13.26
CA GLY A 397 -15.44 -15.98 -11.96
C GLY A 397 -15.41 -17.48 -11.68
N THR A 398 -16.50 -18.19 -11.95
CA THR A 398 -16.56 -19.66 -11.81
C THR A 398 -15.70 -20.38 -12.85
N LEU A 399 -15.67 -19.92 -14.10
CA LEU A 399 -14.75 -20.43 -15.12
C LEU A 399 -13.30 -20.27 -14.66
N HIS A 400 -12.93 -19.11 -14.12
CA HIS A 400 -11.60 -18.90 -13.56
C HIS A 400 -11.28 -19.91 -12.45
N LEU A 401 -12.14 -20.02 -11.44
CA LEU A 401 -11.91 -20.88 -10.27
C LEU A 401 -11.82 -22.37 -10.64
N ASN A 402 -12.71 -22.85 -11.50
CA ASN A 402 -12.68 -24.23 -11.99
C ASN A 402 -11.42 -24.51 -12.82
N THR A 403 -11.01 -23.56 -13.66
CA THR A 403 -9.77 -23.69 -14.44
C THR A 403 -8.54 -23.67 -13.54
N TYR A 404 -8.51 -22.80 -12.53
CA TYR A 404 -7.42 -22.69 -11.57
C TYR A 404 -7.29 -23.96 -10.71
N SER A 405 -8.42 -24.53 -10.24
CA SER A 405 -8.41 -25.81 -9.53
C SER A 405 -7.88 -26.95 -10.40
N SER A 406 -8.28 -26.98 -11.68
CA SER A 406 -7.75 -27.95 -12.65
C SER A 406 -6.24 -27.81 -12.84
N LEU A 407 -5.75 -26.57 -12.97
CA LEU A 407 -4.31 -26.27 -13.06
C LEU A 407 -3.56 -26.67 -11.78
N ARG A 408 -4.15 -26.47 -10.60
CA ARG A 408 -3.62 -26.95 -9.31
C ARG A 408 -3.45 -28.46 -9.29
N GLN A 409 -4.45 -29.22 -9.75
CA GLN A 409 -4.37 -30.68 -9.80
C GLN A 409 -3.31 -31.17 -10.78
N LEU A 410 -3.20 -30.54 -11.96
CA LEU A 410 -2.12 -30.85 -12.90
C LEU A 410 -0.75 -30.53 -12.30
N SER A 411 -0.64 -29.39 -11.61
CA SER A 411 0.59 -28.95 -10.97
C SER A 411 1.07 -29.87 -9.85
N SER A 412 0.15 -30.43 -9.06
CA SER A 412 0.47 -31.38 -7.98
C SER A 412 0.88 -32.76 -8.48
N ARG A 413 0.37 -33.18 -9.65
CA ARG A 413 0.72 -34.45 -10.31
C ARG A 413 1.97 -34.37 -11.18
N THR A 414 2.53 -33.17 -11.35
CA THR A 414 3.71 -32.97 -12.20
C THR A 414 5.00 -33.30 -11.43
N PHE A 415 5.72 -34.32 -11.87
CA PHE A 415 7.00 -34.75 -11.29
C PHE A 415 8.16 -34.56 -12.27
N GLY A 416 9.37 -34.41 -11.74
CA GLY A 416 10.60 -34.22 -12.53
C GLY A 416 11.35 -32.93 -12.21
N TYR A 417 12.68 -32.96 -12.37
CA TYR A 417 13.56 -31.82 -12.09
C TYR A 417 13.43 -30.68 -13.12
N LYS A 418 13.12 -31.01 -14.38
CA LYS A 418 12.92 -30.05 -15.49
C LYS A 418 11.46 -29.88 -15.89
N ALA A 419 10.53 -30.53 -15.20
CA ALA A 419 9.12 -30.48 -15.55
C ALA A 419 8.56 -29.08 -15.31
N VAL A 420 8.01 -28.48 -16.36
CA VAL A 420 7.27 -27.21 -16.31
C VAL A 420 5.98 -27.43 -15.53
N ASN A 421 5.43 -26.39 -14.89
CA ASN A 421 4.16 -26.43 -14.14
C ASN A 421 4.23 -27.12 -12.77
N ARG A 422 5.40 -27.61 -12.34
CA ARG A 422 5.58 -28.20 -11.02
C ARG A 422 5.46 -27.15 -9.91
N SER A 423 4.58 -27.42 -8.93
CA SER A 423 4.28 -26.52 -7.82
C SER A 423 4.07 -25.05 -8.26
N CYS A 424 3.37 -24.86 -9.38
CA CYS A 424 3.19 -23.56 -10.00
C CYS A 424 1.90 -22.89 -9.53
N TRP A 425 0.83 -23.66 -9.35
CA TRP A 425 -0.50 -23.15 -8.99
C TRP A 425 -0.80 -23.52 -7.55
N ALA A 426 -1.00 -22.53 -6.68
CA ALA A 426 -1.33 -22.70 -5.27
C ALA A 426 -2.78 -22.27 -5.02
N LEU A 427 -3.57 -23.14 -4.40
CA LEU A 427 -4.88 -22.74 -3.90
C LEU A 427 -4.74 -22.21 -2.47
N LEU A 428 -5.47 -21.12 -2.20
CA LEU A 428 -5.48 -20.39 -0.93
C LEU A 428 -6.94 -20.24 -0.48
N PRO A 429 -7.22 -20.15 0.84
CA PRO A 429 -8.55 -19.81 1.37
C PRO A 429 -9.24 -18.66 0.61
N LYS A 430 -8.46 -17.66 0.21
CA LYS A 430 -8.94 -16.49 -0.53
C LYS A 430 -9.58 -16.81 -1.89
N HIS A 431 -9.22 -17.92 -2.56
CA HIS A 431 -9.90 -18.37 -3.78
C HIS A 431 -11.32 -18.87 -3.48
N HIS A 432 -11.53 -19.43 -2.30
CA HIS A 432 -12.85 -19.87 -1.86
C HIS A 432 -13.71 -18.68 -1.42
N TYR A 433 -13.14 -17.67 -0.76
CA TYR A 433 -13.85 -16.41 -0.54
C TYR A 433 -14.16 -15.67 -1.86
N PHE A 434 -13.34 -15.84 -2.91
CA PHE A 434 -13.67 -15.37 -4.26
C PHE A 434 -14.91 -16.09 -4.83
N LEU A 435 -15.13 -17.37 -4.52
CA LEU A 435 -16.39 -18.05 -4.87
C LEU A 435 -17.58 -17.42 -4.15
N HIS A 436 -17.46 -17.09 -2.86
CA HIS A 436 -18.51 -16.39 -2.11
C HIS A 436 -18.82 -15.04 -2.74
N MET A 437 -17.80 -14.28 -3.14
CA MET A 437 -18.04 -13.03 -3.87
C MET A 437 -18.80 -13.24 -5.18
N CYS A 438 -18.48 -14.28 -5.95
CA CYS A 438 -19.20 -14.58 -7.19
C CYS A 438 -20.65 -15.01 -6.94
N THR A 439 -20.86 -15.88 -5.96
CA THR A 439 -22.17 -16.52 -5.70
C THR A 439 -23.10 -15.65 -4.86
N ASP A 440 -22.56 -14.99 -3.86
CA ASP A 440 -23.31 -14.21 -2.89
C ASP A 440 -23.37 -12.77 -3.39
N THR A 441 -22.24 -12.05 -3.40
CA THR A 441 -22.16 -10.62 -3.73
C THR A 441 -22.74 -10.30 -5.09
N ILE A 442 -22.25 -11.02 -6.10
CA ILE A 442 -22.57 -10.72 -7.49
C ILE A 442 -23.91 -11.35 -7.90
N MET A 443 -24.08 -12.66 -7.72
CA MET A 443 -25.28 -13.35 -8.24
C MET A 443 -26.52 -13.18 -7.38
N ARG A 444 -26.38 -13.35 -6.06
CA ARG A 444 -27.54 -13.37 -5.16
C ARG A 444 -28.00 -11.95 -4.85
N ASP A 445 -27.07 -11.06 -4.52
CA ASP A 445 -27.42 -9.71 -4.08
C ASP A 445 -27.28 -8.68 -5.21
N GLY A 446 -26.73 -9.03 -6.38
CA GLY A 446 -26.63 -8.10 -7.51
C GLY A 446 -25.74 -6.89 -7.21
N LEU A 447 -24.77 -7.05 -6.32
CA LEU A 447 -23.86 -5.98 -5.92
C LEU A 447 -22.52 -6.13 -6.62
N ASN A 448 -22.02 -5.00 -7.12
CA ASN A 448 -20.66 -4.92 -7.60
C ASN A 448 -19.75 -4.71 -6.38
N PRO A 449 -18.85 -5.66 -6.05
CA PRO A 449 -17.86 -5.46 -5.00
C PRO A 449 -16.86 -4.34 -5.34
N ARG A 450 -17.01 -3.70 -6.52
CA ARG A 450 -16.16 -2.69 -7.17
C ARG A 450 -14.73 -2.90 -6.75
N PHE A 451 -14.04 -3.76 -7.51
CA PHE A 451 -12.67 -4.24 -7.33
C PHE A 451 -11.61 -3.11 -7.41
N GLN A 452 -11.87 -1.98 -6.75
CA GLN A 452 -11.16 -0.71 -6.67
C GLN A 452 -10.24 -0.62 -5.44
N THR A 453 -9.92 -1.75 -4.85
CA THR A 453 -9.14 -1.86 -3.62
C THR A 453 -7.67 -1.51 -3.95
N LEU A 454 -7.39 -0.21 -3.79
CA LEU A 454 -6.16 0.54 -4.12
C LEU A 454 -5.94 0.75 -5.63
N PHE A 455 -6.47 1.85 -6.17
CA PHE A 455 -6.46 2.25 -7.58
C PHE A 455 -5.58 3.45 -7.89
N ALA A 456 -5.39 3.61 -9.20
CA ALA A 456 -4.29 4.22 -9.93
C ALA A 456 -3.86 5.62 -9.46
N GLY A 457 -3.07 5.67 -8.40
CA GLY A 457 -2.29 6.86 -8.10
C GLY A 457 -1.40 6.73 -6.88
N GLU A 458 -1.90 6.20 -5.77
CA GLU A 458 -1.38 6.77 -4.52
C GLU A 458 -1.78 5.87 -3.35
N SER A 459 -1.78 6.46 -2.19
CA SER A 459 -1.57 5.78 -0.94
C SER A 459 -2.36 6.22 0.30
N PHE A 460 -2.28 5.50 1.43
CA PHE A 460 -2.23 6.20 2.73
C PHE A 460 -0.83 6.71 3.10
N ILE A 461 0.29 6.02 2.77
CA ILE A 461 1.38 6.58 1.90
C ILE A 461 2.10 5.58 0.90
N GLY A 462 1.54 4.40 0.59
CA GLY A 462 1.88 3.58 -0.61
C GLY A 462 1.76 4.24 -2.00
N GLU A 463 2.60 5.24 -2.27
CA GLU A 463 2.55 6.09 -3.46
C GLU A 463 2.82 5.35 -4.78
N VAL A 464 2.15 5.79 -5.84
CA VAL A 464 2.71 5.82 -7.20
C VAL A 464 2.51 7.22 -7.81
N GLY A 465 2.91 8.24 -7.06
CA GLY A 465 3.04 9.63 -7.47
C GLY A 465 3.89 10.34 -6.42
N ARG A 466 5.01 10.98 -6.78
CA ARG A 466 6.03 11.47 -5.84
C ARG A 466 5.49 12.51 -4.84
N ILE A 467 5.22 12.14 -3.59
CA ILE A 467 5.06 13.03 -2.44
C ILE A 467 6.04 12.59 -1.35
N ALA A 468 6.95 13.52 -1.04
CA ALA A 468 8.05 13.44 -0.07
C ALA A 468 9.12 12.34 -0.31
N ARG A 469 10.25 12.74 -0.91
CA ARG A 469 11.49 11.94 -0.90
C ARG A 469 11.84 11.61 0.56
N ALA A 470 12.04 10.32 0.85
CA ALA A 470 12.85 9.90 2.00
C ALA A 470 14.24 10.57 1.89
N PRO A 471 14.86 10.98 3.01
CA PRO A 471 16.09 11.76 2.97
C PRO A 471 17.19 10.98 2.26
N LEU A 472 17.74 11.54 1.19
CA LEU A 472 18.75 10.88 0.35
C LEU A 472 20.19 11.16 0.84
N SER A 473 20.36 12.08 1.81
CA SER A 473 21.63 12.32 2.50
C SER A 473 21.42 12.90 3.91
N ILE A 474 22.50 12.98 4.69
CA ILE A 474 22.59 13.64 6.01
C ILE A 474 22.30 15.15 5.92
N ASP A 475 22.27 15.73 4.72
CA ASP A 475 22.07 17.15 4.47
C ASP A 475 20.59 17.52 4.25
N ASP A 476 19.66 16.56 4.39
CA ASP A 476 18.24 16.78 4.12
C ASP A 476 17.54 17.49 5.31
N PRO A 477 16.80 18.60 5.09
CA PRO A 477 16.33 19.47 6.17
C PRO A 477 15.29 18.87 7.14
N ILE A 478 14.78 17.67 6.88
CA ILE A 478 13.78 17.00 7.74
C ILE A 478 14.45 16.13 8.81
N ALA A 479 15.77 15.89 8.71
CA ALA A 479 16.53 15.18 9.74
C ALA A 479 16.66 15.97 11.07
N TYR A 480 16.29 17.25 11.08
CA TYR A 480 16.50 18.17 12.21
C TYR A 480 15.55 17.98 13.41
N HIS A 481 14.56 17.09 13.33
CA HIS A 481 13.71 16.82 14.51
C HIS A 481 14.46 16.09 15.64
N PHE A 482 15.70 15.64 15.40
CA PHE A 482 16.48 14.79 16.29
C PHE A 482 17.79 15.40 16.83
N ALA A 483 18.06 16.69 16.62
CA ALA A 483 19.28 17.33 17.11
C ALA A 483 18.97 18.44 18.13
N GLU A 484 18.85 18.06 19.39
CA GLU A 484 18.79 19.01 20.51
C GLU A 484 20.13 19.76 20.67
N GLY A 485 20.05 21.07 20.86
CA GLY A 485 20.95 21.80 21.76
C GLY A 485 22.28 22.36 21.24
N ALA A 486 22.81 21.91 20.10
CA ALA A 486 24.08 22.46 19.61
C ALA A 486 24.09 22.54 18.09
N LEU A 487 24.07 23.76 17.51
CA LEU A 487 24.74 24.17 16.26
C LEU A 487 24.10 25.42 15.63
N VAL A 488 24.45 26.61 16.12
CA VAL A 488 24.28 27.89 15.38
C VAL A 488 25.01 27.85 14.02
N MET A 489 26.08 27.05 13.92
CA MET A 489 26.81 26.81 12.66
C MET A 489 26.05 25.96 11.64
N LEU A 490 25.14 25.06 12.06
CA LEU A 490 24.32 24.29 11.11
C LEU A 490 23.23 25.17 10.50
N TRP A 491 22.63 26.09 11.26
CA TRP A 491 21.65 27.04 10.72
C TRP A 491 22.24 27.92 9.61
N LEU A 492 23.48 28.40 9.77
CA LEU A 492 24.21 29.11 8.71
C LEU A 492 24.49 28.21 7.49
N GLY A 493 24.83 26.94 7.73
CA GLY A 493 24.96 25.93 6.66
C GLY A 493 23.65 25.68 5.91
N THR A 494 22.52 25.62 6.64
CA THR A 494 21.19 25.43 6.08
C THR A 494 20.74 26.66 5.30
N LEU A 495 20.95 27.88 5.82
CA LEU A 495 20.69 29.12 5.09
C LEU A 495 21.52 29.21 3.81
N TRP A 496 22.79 28.82 3.88
CA TRP A 496 23.66 28.76 2.70
C TRP A 496 23.22 27.70 1.69
N ASN A 497 22.75 26.54 2.15
CA ASN A 497 22.25 25.48 1.28
C ASN A 497 20.88 25.81 0.67
N VAL A 498 20.00 26.48 1.41
CA VAL A 498 18.72 27.03 0.92
C VAL A 498 18.99 28.16 -0.06
N ALA A 499 19.92 29.07 0.23
CA ALA A 499 20.36 30.09 -0.71
C ALA A 499 20.98 29.46 -1.97
N LYS A 500 21.77 28.39 -1.84
CA LYS A 500 22.28 27.64 -3.00
C LYS A 500 21.20 26.92 -3.79
N ARG A 501 20.11 26.47 -3.16
CA ARG A 501 19.05 25.68 -3.83
C ARG A 501 17.99 26.58 -4.46
N ASP A 502 17.53 27.59 -3.73
CA ASP A 502 16.29 28.32 -4.02
C ASP A 502 16.56 29.74 -4.56
N HIS A 503 17.79 30.26 -4.46
CA HIS A 503 18.10 31.57 -5.01
C HIS A 503 18.24 31.50 -6.54
N ALA A 504 17.48 32.35 -7.25
CA ALA A 504 17.42 32.33 -8.72
C ALA A 504 18.81 32.38 -9.39
N LEU A 505 19.71 33.22 -8.89
CA LEU A 505 21.11 33.32 -9.36
C LEU A 505 22.02 32.20 -8.86
N ILE A 506 22.15 32.03 -7.53
CA ILE A 506 23.12 31.11 -6.92
C ILE A 506 22.81 29.65 -7.30
N SER A 507 21.53 29.28 -7.41
CA SER A 507 21.14 27.93 -7.83
C SER A 507 21.62 27.59 -9.24
N THR A 508 21.52 28.51 -10.20
CA THR A 508 22.02 28.25 -11.55
C THR A 508 23.54 28.08 -11.61
N MET A 509 24.29 28.72 -10.70
CA MET A 509 25.75 28.58 -10.63
C MET A 509 26.19 27.30 -9.90
N PHE A 510 25.56 26.97 -8.77
CA PHE A 510 26.05 25.93 -7.86
C PHE A 510 25.20 24.65 -7.86
N TYR A 511 23.87 24.75 -7.93
CA TYR A 511 22.98 23.59 -7.89
C TYR A 511 21.59 23.90 -8.47
N HIS A 512 21.31 23.43 -9.69
CA HIS A 512 19.96 23.47 -10.25
C HIS A 512 19.61 22.09 -10.82
N GLU A 513 18.62 21.42 -10.22
CA GLU A 513 18.22 20.03 -10.59
C GLU A 513 17.82 19.92 -12.07
N THR A 514 17.37 21.04 -12.67
CA THR A 514 16.83 21.08 -14.03
C THR A 514 17.86 21.37 -15.11
N PHE A 515 19.04 21.93 -14.77
CA PHE A 515 20.02 22.40 -15.77
C PHE A 515 21.27 21.52 -15.86
N THR A 516 21.64 21.19 -17.09
CA THR A 516 22.93 20.58 -17.40
C THR A 516 24.08 21.53 -17.10
N ARG A 517 25.30 21.01 -16.89
CA ARG A 517 26.49 21.85 -16.66
C ARG A 517 26.70 22.90 -17.78
N PRO A 518 26.52 22.58 -19.08
CA PRO A 518 26.60 23.58 -20.15
C PRO A 518 25.51 24.66 -20.08
N GLN A 519 24.26 24.30 -19.75
CA GLN A 519 23.17 25.28 -19.62
C GLN A 519 23.39 26.23 -18.44
N ARG A 520 23.95 25.72 -17.33
CA ARG A 520 24.36 26.53 -16.19
C ARG A 520 25.44 27.53 -16.57
N LEU A 521 26.47 27.06 -17.27
CA LEU A 521 27.53 27.91 -17.78
C LEU A 521 26.98 28.97 -18.74
N GLN A 522 26.02 28.62 -19.60
CA GLN A 522 25.38 29.55 -20.53
C GLN A 522 24.53 30.62 -19.83
N CYS A 523 23.75 30.25 -18.81
CA CYS A 523 22.98 31.21 -18.00
C CYS A 523 23.91 32.16 -17.25
N PHE A 524 25.03 31.64 -16.72
CA PHE A 524 26.04 32.44 -16.04
C PHE A 524 26.74 33.42 -16.99
N ILE A 525 27.15 32.95 -18.17
CA ILE A 525 27.78 33.80 -19.20
C ILE A 525 26.80 34.88 -19.65
N ALA A 526 25.53 34.54 -19.91
CA ALA A 526 24.52 35.50 -20.33
C ALA A 526 24.27 36.58 -19.28
N LEU A 527 24.22 36.20 -18.01
CA LEU A 527 24.10 37.15 -16.90
C LEU A 527 25.33 38.06 -16.81
N LEU A 528 26.53 37.48 -16.79
CA LEU A 528 27.77 38.23 -16.65
C LEU A 528 27.98 39.21 -17.81
N THR A 529 27.76 38.75 -19.05
CA THR A 529 27.87 39.59 -20.24
C THR A 529 26.79 40.67 -20.28
N GLY A 530 25.55 40.37 -19.84
CA GLY A 530 24.49 41.37 -19.71
C GLY A 530 24.85 42.47 -18.71
N LEU A 531 25.36 42.09 -17.52
CA LEU A 531 25.79 43.06 -16.49
C LEU A 531 26.93 43.94 -16.99
N LEU A 532 27.95 43.32 -17.63
CA LEU A 532 29.07 44.05 -18.22
C LEU A 532 28.64 44.97 -19.36
N ALA A 533 27.70 44.55 -20.21
CA ALA A 533 27.20 45.36 -21.32
C ALA A 533 26.42 46.59 -20.84
N VAL A 534 25.56 46.44 -19.83
CA VAL A 534 24.82 47.57 -19.26
C VAL A 534 25.79 48.54 -18.59
N ASN A 535 26.74 48.04 -17.80
CA ASN A 535 27.75 48.90 -17.16
C ASN A 535 28.63 49.59 -18.21
N ALA A 536 29.08 48.90 -19.25
CA ALA A 536 29.85 49.51 -20.34
C ALA A 536 29.03 50.60 -21.05
N ALA A 537 27.75 50.37 -21.31
CA ALA A 537 26.88 51.38 -21.93
C ALA A 537 26.75 52.63 -21.06
N VAL A 538 26.53 52.46 -19.76
CA VAL A 538 26.38 53.59 -18.82
C VAL A 538 27.69 54.34 -18.61
N HIS A 539 28.84 53.63 -18.57
CA HIS A 539 30.16 54.22 -18.35
C HIS A 539 30.87 54.68 -19.64
N SER A 540 30.31 54.42 -20.83
CA SER A 540 30.92 54.80 -22.11
C SER A 540 30.81 56.30 -22.44
N HIS A 541 30.21 57.12 -21.59
CA HIS A 541 30.09 58.56 -21.82
C HIS A 541 31.44 59.28 -21.58
N PRO A 542 32.05 59.90 -22.61
CA PRO A 542 33.31 60.60 -22.45
C PRO A 542 33.09 61.89 -21.63
N GLY A 543 33.82 62.04 -20.50
CA GLY A 543 33.95 63.32 -19.79
C GLY A 543 33.39 63.39 -18.37
N THR A 544 32.76 62.35 -17.85
CA THR A 544 32.24 62.31 -16.47
C THR A 544 33.09 61.41 -15.58
N ILE A 545 33.82 62.00 -14.62
CA ILE A 545 34.41 61.27 -13.49
C ILE A 545 33.26 60.93 -12.55
N GLN A 546 32.92 59.64 -12.46
CA GLN A 546 31.75 59.21 -11.71
C GLN A 546 31.95 59.29 -10.19
N GLU A 547 30.96 59.83 -9.50
CA GLU A 547 30.92 59.82 -8.04
C GLU A 547 30.60 58.41 -7.50
N ALA A 548 31.07 58.09 -6.28
CA ALA A 548 30.85 56.79 -5.65
C ALA A 548 29.38 56.34 -5.58
N LYS A 549 28.43 57.30 -5.59
CA LYS A 549 26.98 57.03 -5.58
C LYS A 549 26.47 56.48 -6.92
N GLU A 550 27.12 56.81 -8.03
CA GLU A 550 26.69 56.39 -9.37
C GLU A 550 26.89 54.88 -9.57
N PHE A 551 27.92 54.28 -8.94
CA PHE A 551 28.15 52.83 -8.95
C PHE A 551 27.00 52.01 -8.36
N ILE A 552 26.30 52.54 -7.35
CA ILE A 552 25.14 51.85 -6.75
C ILE A 552 23.98 51.87 -7.75
N ILE A 553 23.78 53.01 -8.41
CA ILE A 553 22.70 53.20 -9.39
C ILE A 553 22.95 52.32 -10.62
N THR A 554 24.17 52.25 -11.14
CA THR A 554 24.53 51.38 -12.28
C THR A 554 24.40 49.90 -11.93
N GLY A 555 24.79 49.50 -10.71
CA GLY A 555 24.58 48.14 -10.20
C GLY A 555 23.10 47.75 -10.11
N LEU A 556 22.24 48.66 -9.62
CA LEU A 556 20.80 48.42 -9.57
C LEU A 556 20.18 48.35 -10.97
N LEU A 557 20.58 49.25 -11.87
CA LEU A 557 20.05 49.31 -13.24
C LEU A 557 20.43 48.07 -14.04
N SER A 558 21.68 47.61 -13.93
CA SER A 558 22.16 46.39 -14.58
C SER A 558 21.45 45.14 -14.05
N GLY A 559 21.20 45.05 -12.74
CA GLY A 559 20.38 43.99 -12.15
C GLY A 559 18.95 43.97 -12.69
N LEU A 560 18.27 45.12 -12.72
CA LEU A 560 16.88 45.25 -13.17
C LEU A 560 16.68 44.92 -14.65
N LEU A 561 17.64 45.28 -15.51
CA LEU A 561 17.55 45.05 -16.95
C LEU A 561 17.95 43.63 -17.36
N VAL A 562 18.92 43.02 -16.67
CA VAL A 562 19.44 41.69 -17.02
C VAL A 562 18.61 40.56 -16.41
N PHE A 563 17.97 40.79 -15.26
CA PHE A 563 17.19 39.76 -14.56
C PHE A 563 16.02 39.19 -15.39
N PRO A 564 15.19 39.98 -16.10
CA PRO A 564 14.13 39.45 -16.97
C PRO A 564 14.67 38.57 -18.10
N VAL A 565 15.82 38.93 -18.69
CA VAL A 565 16.49 38.15 -19.74
C VAL A 565 16.97 36.81 -19.19
N PHE A 566 17.53 36.82 -17.98
CA PHE A 566 17.91 35.60 -17.27
C PHE A 566 16.69 34.71 -16.97
N CYS A 567 15.58 35.27 -16.47
CA CYS A 567 14.34 34.53 -16.26
C CYS A 567 13.78 33.92 -17.55
N GLY A 568 13.86 34.65 -18.68
CA GLY A 568 13.47 34.14 -19.99
C GLY A 568 14.30 32.92 -20.43
N LEU A 569 15.62 32.96 -20.23
CA LEU A 569 16.50 31.81 -20.51
C LEU A 569 16.16 30.61 -19.61
N VAL A 570 15.90 30.85 -18.33
CA VAL A 570 15.48 29.82 -17.37
C VAL A 570 14.18 29.15 -17.79
N MET A 571 13.17 29.95 -18.17
CA MET A 571 11.90 29.43 -18.69
C MET A 571 12.09 28.65 -20.00
N MET A 572 12.88 29.16 -20.94
CA MET A 572 13.19 28.49 -22.20
C MET A 572 13.84 27.11 -21.97
N PHE A 573 14.78 27.00 -21.03
CA PHE A 573 15.41 25.72 -20.70
C PHE A 573 14.49 24.77 -19.93
N ASN A 574 13.56 25.28 -19.13
CA ASN A 574 12.54 24.46 -18.47
C ASN A 574 11.49 23.92 -19.45
N LEU A 575 11.16 24.68 -20.49
CA LEU A 575 10.19 24.28 -21.53
C LEU A 575 10.74 23.27 -22.52
N ARG A 576 12.07 23.12 -22.66
CA ARG A 576 12.68 22.09 -23.50
C ARG A 576 13.05 20.84 -22.68
N PRO A 577 12.43 19.67 -22.92
CA PRO A 577 12.77 18.45 -22.18
C PRO A 577 14.14 17.91 -22.61
N ALA A 578 15.21 18.36 -21.95
CA ALA A 578 16.53 17.77 -22.13
C ALA A 578 16.58 16.34 -21.56
N GLN A 579 17.19 15.41 -22.29
CA GLN A 579 17.27 13.98 -21.96
C GLN A 579 17.97 13.63 -20.63
N VAL A 580 18.49 14.62 -19.90
CA VAL A 580 19.23 14.43 -18.63
C VAL A 580 18.34 14.00 -17.47
N LYS A 581 17.01 14.20 -17.55
CA LYS A 581 16.05 13.56 -16.63
C LYS A 581 16.17 12.02 -16.60
N LYS A 582 16.78 11.39 -17.61
CA LYS A 582 17.04 9.94 -17.66
C LYS A 582 18.39 9.50 -17.10
N ARG A 583 19.38 10.39 -16.90
CA ARG A 583 20.76 9.99 -16.50
C ARG A 583 21.09 10.16 -15.01
N LEU A 584 20.44 11.09 -14.31
CA LEU A 584 20.70 11.28 -12.86
C LEU A 584 20.19 10.13 -11.96
N ILE A 585 19.37 9.22 -12.51
CA ILE A 585 18.86 8.01 -11.81
C ILE A 585 19.90 6.86 -11.83
N LYS A 586 21.10 7.07 -12.38
CA LYS A 586 22.20 6.09 -12.42
C LYS A 586 23.50 6.60 -11.79
N ARG A 587 23.46 7.23 -10.61
CA ARG A 587 24.62 7.14 -9.71
C ARG A 587 24.44 5.90 -8.85
N ALA A 588 25.01 4.79 -9.30
CA ALA A 588 25.41 3.74 -8.38
C ALA A 588 26.41 4.40 -7.42
N TYR A 589 26.13 4.36 -6.12
CA TYR A 589 27.12 4.75 -5.12
C TYR A 589 28.40 3.96 -5.41
N SER A 590 29.52 4.65 -5.43
CA SER A 590 30.82 3.98 -5.51
C SER A 590 30.94 3.08 -4.28
N THR A 591 31.37 1.83 -4.43
CA THR A 591 31.58 0.91 -3.30
C THR A 591 32.42 1.57 -2.19
N LYS A 592 33.35 2.46 -2.56
CA LYS A 592 34.16 3.27 -1.63
C LYS A 592 33.34 4.22 -0.73
N GLU A 593 32.21 4.75 -1.21
CA GLU A 593 31.33 5.63 -0.41
C GLU A 593 30.52 4.82 0.61
N ILE A 594 30.09 3.61 0.22
CA ILE A 594 29.42 2.65 1.11
C ILE A 594 30.39 2.18 2.21
N ASP A 595 31.64 1.89 1.84
CA ASP A 595 32.68 1.47 2.77
C ASP A 595 33.03 2.59 3.77
N LYS A 596 33.14 3.84 3.31
CA LYS A 596 33.33 5.01 4.20
C LYS A 596 32.16 5.19 5.18
N LEU A 597 30.93 4.96 4.74
CA LEU A 597 29.73 5.02 5.58
C LEU A 597 29.75 3.93 6.66
N ASN A 598 30.16 2.72 6.31
CA ASN A 598 30.31 1.62 7.25
C ASN A 598 31.45 1.89 8.25
N GLU A 599 32.56 2.47 7.79
CA GLU A 599 33.69 2.83 8.65
C GLU A 599 33.32 3.94 9.65
N GLN A 600 32.59 4.97 9.20
CA GLN A 600 32.08 6.01 10.10
C GLN A 600 31.07 5.47 11.12
N ARG A 601 30.19 4.55 10.70
CA ARG A 601 29.26 3.86 11.62
C ARG A 601 29.97 3.02 12.66
N GLN A 602 31.01 2.29 12.28
CA GLN A 602 31.83 1.54 13.22
C GLN A 602 32.57 2.46 14.20
N ARG A 603 33.11 3.59 13.74
CA ARG A 603 33.74 4.59 14.62
C ARG A 603 32.76 5.16 15.65
N LEU A 604 31.55 5.52 15.23
CA LEU A 604 30.49 6.02 16.13
C LEU A 604 30.02 4.95 17.12
N ALA A 605 29.87 3.69 16.67
CA ALA A 605 29.54 2.57 17.55
C ALA A 605 30.63 2.34 18.60
N ASN A 606 31.91 2.40 18.20
CA ASN A 606 33.05 2.23 19.10
C ASN A 606 33.18 3.41 20.10
N GLN A 607 32.88 4.64 19.67
CA GLN A 607 32.82 5.81 20.56
C GLN A 607 31.67 5.72 21.57
N SER A 608 30.49 5.25 21.15
CA SER A 608 29.34 5.04 22.06
C SER A 608 29.57 3.90 23.06
N SER A 609 30.36 2.88 22.67
CA SER A 609 30.74 1.76 23.52
C SER A 609 31.81 2.18 24.55
N ALA A 610 32.75 3.04 24.16
CA ALA A 610 33.73 3.64 25.07
C ALA A 610 33.06 4.57 26.11
N ALA A 611 32.02 5.32 25.71
CA ALA A 611 31.23 6.14 26.63
C ALA A 611 30.44 5.30 27.65
N LYS A 612 29.91 4.14 27.24
CA LYS A 612 29.27 3.17 28.15
C LYS A 612 30.27 2.49 29.09
N GLY A 613 31.48 2.20 28.62
CA GLY A 613 32.56 1.66 29.46
C GLY A 613 33.02 2.61 30.57
N LEU A 614 33.08 3.92 30.29
CA LEU A 614 33.42 4.95 31.28
C LEU A 614 32.32 5.13 32.35
N GLN A 615 31.04 5.02 31.95
CA GLN A 615 29.91 5.09 32.89
C GLN A 615 29.84 3.88 33.84
N VAL A 616 30.27 2.70 33.40
CA VAL A 616 30.34 1.50 34.25
C VAL A 616 31.54 1.58 35.22
N TYR A 617 32.67 2.15 34.79
CA TYR A 617 33.83 2.36 35.68
C TYR A 617 33.57 3.44 36.75
N MET A 618 32.79 4.48 36.47
CA MET A 618 32.42 5.48 37.48
C MET A 618 31.33 5.00 38.46
N ARG A 619 30.61 3.91 38.16
CA ARG A 619 29.60 3.33 39.08
C ARG A 619 30.12 2.24 40.01
N LEU A 620 31.33 1.72 39.80
CA LEU A 620 31.92 0.63 40.59
C LEU A 620 32.87 1.10 41.71
N GLY A 621 32.97 2.41 41.95
CA GLY A 621 33.89 3.01 42.92
C GLY A 621 33.26 3.55 44.20
N VAL A 622 32.24 2.91 44.80
CA VAL A 622 31.80 3.22 46.19
C VAL A 622 31.22 1.97 46.88
N GLY A 623 31.87 1.52 47.97
CA GLY A 623 31.30 0.74 49.09
C GLY A 623 30.99 -0.75 48.81
N TRP A 624 31.89 -1.72 49.01
CA TRP A 624 32.45 -2.28 50.26
C TRP A 624 31.48 -3.08 51.16
N ALA A 625 31.84 -4.36 51.33
CA ALA A 625 31.61 -5.32 52.43
C ALA A 625 30.28 -6.10 52.54
N GLY A 626 30.38 -7.45 52.50
CA GLY A 626 29.36 -8.33 53.09
C GLY A 626 29.21 -9.80 52.61
N GLY A 627 30.29 -10.58 52.54
CA GLY A 627 30.36 -12.01 52.93
C GLY A 627 29.44 -13.13 52.37
N GLY A 628 30.09 -14.17 51.79
CA GLY A 628 29.78 -15.61 51.96
C GLY A 628 28.78 -16.25 50.98
N ALA A 629 29.16 -17.00 49.93
CA ALA A 629 29.75 -18.36 49.87
C ALA A 629 28.76 -19.37 49.20
N VAL A 630 28.98 -19.72 47.92
CA VAL A 630 29.33 -21.07 47.35
C VAL A 630 28.12 -22.01 47.15
N GLY A 631 27.88 -22.70 46.03
CA GLY A 631 28.58 -22.95 44.75
C GLY A 631 27.57 -23.51 43.71
N SER A 632 27.71 -23.25 42.40
CA SER A 632 28.45 -24.04 41.37
C SER A 632 27.84 -25.45 41.14
N VAL A 633 27.62 -26.02 39.95
CA VAL A 633 28.34 -26.18 38.66
C VAL A 633 27.26 -26.69 37.67
N GLY A 634 27.14 -26.42 36.36
CA GLY A 634 28.09 -26.22 35.26
C GLY A 634 27.84 -27.30 34.17
N GLY A 635 27.43 -26.91 32.94
CA GLY A 635 28.12 -27.22 31.67
C GLY A 635 27.71 -28.57 31.05
N GLY A 636 27.35 -28.74 29.77
CA GLY A 636 27.77 -28.08 28.54
C GLY A 636 28.53 -29.10 27.68
N GLY A 637 28.12 -29.35 26.42
CA GLY A 637 28.97 -30.03 25.44
C GLY A 637 28.28 -30.94 24.42
N ARG A 638 28.36 -30.56 23.14
CA ARG A 638 27.95 -31.33 21.95
C ARG A 638 29.00 -32.39 21.58
N GLY A 639 28.54 -33.54 21.09
CA GLY A 639 29.35 -34.49 20.31
C GLY A 639 28.51 -35.14 19.20
N ARG A 640 28.98 -35.05 17.96
CA ARG A 640 28.44 -35.76 16.78
C ARG A 640 29.23 -37.06 16.56
N ALA A 641 28.54 -38.19 16.42
CA ALA A 641 28.99 -39.39 15.69
C ALA A 641 27.72 -40.19 15.35
N LEU A 642 27.32 -40.27 14.07
CA LEU A 642 27.61 -41.32 13.08
C LEU A 642 26.82 -42.63 13.30
N MET A 643 25.95 -42.89 12.32
CA MET A 643 25.35 -44.15 11.84
C MET A 643 25.27 -45.37 12.78
N LEU A 644 24.09 -45.98 12.88
CA LEU A 644 23.68 -47.14 12.08
C LEU A 644 22.24 -47.56 12.42
N ARG A 645 21.60 -48.20 11.44
CA ARG A 645 20.23 -48.70 11.44
C ARG A 645 19.96 -49.74 12.54
N GLY A 646 18.74 -49.68 13.05
CA GLY A 646 17.92 -50.77 13.57
C GLY A 646 16.48 -50.32 13.44
#